data_AF-M7AM64-F1
#
_entry.id   AF-M7AM64-F1
#
_cell.length_a   1.000
_cell.length_b   1.000
_cell.length_c   1.000
_cell.angle_alpha   90.00
_cell.angle_beta   90.00
_cell.angle_gamma   90.00
#
_symmetry.space_group_name_H-M   'P 1'
#
loop_
_entity.id
_entity.type
_entity.pdbx_description
1 polymer ?
#
loop_
_entity_poly.entity_id
_entity_poly.type
_entity_poly.pdbx_seq_one_letter_code
_entity_poly.pdbx_strand_id
1 'polypeptide(L)'
;MARLFVISLALISTSVACTFEESSLNLTGIVCRMTKPAAFVLNQQTAQVIQAAFRHATYPDISGEKSMAFLGKVTYGLTNIQINDLSIENSEVDFKEDDAIDIAIQNVTASFKGTLSYGYTGAWFVKLTHSIDFEIESSIDLQINAKLKCAKGRVAADTSDCYLTFYKLTLHLQGDKQPGWLKQLFTDFISFTLKLVLKGQVCKEINLLAQLLADFIQDRAANFLQDGAIGVDISLASFPVIKANYMESHHKGLLLYKNYSVVFSDSMFAPSLLSESRMLYFWFSDQVLNSLALAAFLDERLVLTITGEELRIFQGTSYNDSLAKVWSLTPPQITLQPEGTIVRSSVAVELTLFSQGAEPTVVFYSEKEVTVTIQSAYVEKKLVLHLADSVIEPKVFKCALERAGDDKSLSHFLQRIISVAGIPEVISRIEPALTSLMNSKGLNLFEIKNPEIITKEPKMEDMDLQRAIANAQPQLVESLSHTPEWLLMKAKCFLPHMDLSHVDGITDRKKKVLLLLDALENAGPIIWKQFIQCVCMEGNLPMDLEIQLMSASGEGNLNQEQEAFAEAPSQSPSQPTGLERRRHGSNSHPNGKESKQQRLDSAERYRHLIIASMCQRYGNERAAGAAVLGKVQTPAFSQAFVNLVIRQSKASRLKERADKPREDLAGMQEAEECVDTAVKVSDLFESVVSSGTTKVILLFGKPGMGKTMLMHRLCQKWAEGALHQFLFTFLFEFRQLNLISRKLTLKELLFDLLLQPEDCPDAVFQHLLENAQRILFIFDGLDEFVGNISQPSSPCLSPALHRPMSISELFANFCFGKLLPGCTVLVTSRPKKLPDFLLNRADLLAEIWGFDREKVEEYVSHYFHQHSFKEQAIAHLKNNSKLLSMCLIPALCCIVCVCLEYLLRKRLSKVELPQTMTQFYIKMLLIFISKQQTEGTMSEDTQLNNHRTAILGLCDLALKGLEEKKLVFYVDDIPEHVKEFASLHGLLTVFEVKRSDSLPEAGHAFVHLSLQEFFAALNLMINNAVDGNYLKKKTFLTLLAERNQAWVRDKQAAILQSLKKLAATHLTGPKIIELCHCAYETQDLELAKHVGSQLNFKYEFRNFRLTPLDVSALVFIINCGRDLTHLDFAGCPMELDCLEVLASCKNIEHLSFRSRKYGDEFAAALSKSLPKIKSLKKLE
;
A
#
# COMPACT_ATOMS: atom_id res chain seq x y z
N MET A 1 21.13 -46.21 11.02
CA MET A 1 19.90 -45.66 10.42
C MET A 1 19.25 -44.71 11.44
N ALA A 2 19.81 -43.59 11.89
CA ALA A 2 20.71 -42.60 11.31
C ALA A 2 20.20 -42.04 9.96
N ARG A 3 19.20 -41.15 10.04
CA ARG A 3 18.88 -40.03 9.09
C ARG A 3 17.51 -39.37 9.32
N LEU A 4 16.85 -39.59 10.46
CA LEU A 4 15.53 -39.00 10.75
C LEU A 4 15.46 -38.12 12.02
N PHE A 5 16.60 -37.68 12.55
CA PHE A 5 16.64 -36.84 13.76
C PHE A 5 17.51 -35.57 13.67
N VAL A 6 17.90 -35.14 12.45
CA VAL A 6 18.76 -33.94 12.25
C VAL A 6 18.13 -32.89 11.31
N ILE A 7 16.88 -33.07 10.84
CA ILE A 7 16.20 -32.05 10.02
C ILE A 7 15.20 -31.21 10.83
N SER A 8 15.04 -31.50 12.13
CA SER A 8 14.17 -30.75 13.05
C SER A 8 14.89 -29.64 13.85
N LEU A 9 16.12 -29.26 13.49
CA LEU A 9 16.89 -28.22 14.23
C LEU A 9 17.69 -27.25 13.32
N ALA A 10 17.21 -27.02 12.09
CA ALA A 10 17.64 -25.89 11.26
C ALA A 10 16.47 -24.94 10.90
N LEU A 11 15.40 -25.01 11.68
CA LEU A 11 14.36 -23.98 11.76
C LEU A 11 14.80 -22.98 12.82
N ILE A 12 15.50 -21.93 12.40
CA ILE A 12 15.44 -20.51 12.82
C ILE A 12 16.55 -19.82 11.99
N SER A 13 16.28 -19.61 10.71
CA SER A 13 16.71 -18.37 10.04
C SER A 13 15.43 -17.84 9.43
N THR A 14 14.81 -16.92 10.17
CA THR A 14 13.53 -16.31 9.81
C THR A 14 13.67 -15.62 8.47
N SER A 15 12.99 -16.17 7.45
CA SER A 15 12.72 -15.49 6.19
C SER A 15 11.64 -14.45 6.46
N VAL A 16 12.07 -13.29 6.98
CA VAL A 16 11.21 -12.13 7.20
C VAL A 16 10.87 -11.55 5.82
N ALA A 17 9.60 -11.63 5.42
CA ALA A 17 9.06 -10.75 4.40
C ALA A 17 9.21 -9.30 4.88
N CYS A 18 9.69 -8.38 4.03
CA CYS A 18 9.96 -6.99 4.40
C CYS A 18 8.68 -6.35 4.97
N THR A 19 8.56 -6.33 6.29
CA THR A 19 7.52 -5.66 7.07
C THR A 19 8.27 -4.56 7.80
N PHE A 20 8.07 -3.33 7.34
CA PHE A 20 8.74 -2.16 7.94
C PHE A 20 7.71 -1.48 8.85
N GLU A 21 8.01 -1.41 10.15
CA GLU A 21 7.30 -0.55 11.10
C GLU A 21 7.71 0.92 10.90
N GLU A 22 6.85 1.87 11.27
CA GLU A 22 7.06 3.32 11.10
C GLU A 22 8.30 3.87 11.84
N SER A 23 8.97 3.07 12.67
CA SER A 23 10.24 3.36 13.37
C SER A 23 11.52 2.88 12.64
N SER A 24 11.39 2.35 11.41
CA SER A 24 12.47 1.62 10.69
C SER A 24 13.72 2.41 10.27
N LEU A 25 13.77 3.73 10.48
CA LEU A 25 15.02 4.51 10.35
C LEU A 25 16.00 4.26 11.50
N ASN A 26 15.53 3.81 12.68
CA ASN A 26 16.33 3.60 13.89
C ASN A 26 17.29 2.38 13.81
N LEU A 27 17.17 1.56 12.75
CA LEU A 27 17.93 0.33 12.54
C LEU A 27 18.89 0.41 11.33
N THR A 28 19.20 1.62 10.85
CA THR A 28 20.08 1.82 9.70
C THR A 28 21.54 1.98 10.12
N GLY A 29 22.36 0.97 9.82
CA GLY A 29 23.82 1.01 10.08
C GLY A 29 24.67 1.46 8.89
N ILE A 30 24.19 1.24 7.65
CA ILE A 30 24.90 1.63 6.42
C ILE A 30 23.93 2.28 5.44
N VAL A 31 24.32 3.41 4.84
CA VAL A 31 23.56 4.07 3.77
C VAL A 31 24.42 4.23 2.54
N CYS A 32 23.83 3.91 1.38
CA CYS A 32 24.43 4.14 0.07
C CYS A 32 23.56 5.12 -0.72
N ARG A 33 24.14 6.25 -1.14
CA ARG A 33 23.47 7.22 -1.99
C ARG A 33 24.22 7.39 -3.31
N MET A 34 23.48 7.28 -4.41
CA MET A 34 23.96 7.54 -5.77
C MET A 34 23.23 8.75 -6.35
N THR A 35 23.97 9.77 -6.75
CA THR A 35 23.39 11.01 -7.26
C THR A 35 23.24 10.98 -8.79
N LYS A 36 22.49 11.95 -9.33
CA LYS A 36 22.26 12.11 -10.77
C LYS A 36 23.54 12.18 -11.62
N PRO A 37 24.62 12.89 -11.20
CA PRO A 37 25.92 12.81 -11.87
C PRO A 37 26.47 11.40 -12.06
N ALA A 38 26.30 10.51 -11.07
CA ALA A 38 26.73 9.11 -11.21
C ALA A 38 25.87 8.35 -12.23
N ALA A 39 24.56 8.58 -12.21
CA ALA A 39 23.64 8.00 -13.19
C ALA A 39 24.03 8.39 -14.62
N PHE A 40 24.42 9.66 -14.86
CA PHE A 40 24.88 10.10 -16.18
C PHE A 40 26.15 9.38 -16.66
N VAL A 41 27.10 9.08 -15.76
CA VAL A 41 28.29 8.30 -16.12
C VAL A 41 27.91 6.85 -16.45
N LEU A 42 27.06 6.23 -15.64
CA LEU A 42 26.57 4.87 -15.88
C LEU A 42 25.77 4.78 -17.18
N ASN A 43 25.05 5.85 -17.54
CA ASN A 43 24.25 5.89 -18.74
C ASN A 43 25.09 5.76 -20.03
N GLN A 44 26.39 6.07 -19.99
CA GLN A 44 27.31 5.83 -21.12
C GLN A 44 27.44 4.34 -21.46
N GLN A 45 27.13 3.44 -20.52
CA GLN A 45 27.15 1.99 -20.71
C GLN A 45 25.75 1.41 -21.01
N THR A 46 24.68 2.20 -20.91
CA THR A 46 23.29 1.75 -21.18
C THR A 46 23.17 1.10 -22.54
N ALA A 47 23.82 1.66 -23.57
CA ALA A 47 23.81 1.10 -24.91
C ALA A 47 24.31 -0.36 -24.95
N GLN A 48 25.37 -0.70 -24.20
CA GLN A 48 25.91 -2.07 -24.16
C GLN A 48 24.96 -3.04 -23.47
N VAL A 49 24.30 -2.60 -22.39
CA VAL A 49 23.32 -3.41 -21.65
C VAL A 49 22.12 -3.74 -22.54
N ILE A 50 21.63 -2.74 -23.28
CA ILE A 50 20.50 -2.92 -24.20
C ILE A 50 20.91 -3.78 -25.40
N GLN A 51 22.12 -3.62 -25.92
CA GLN A 51 22.65 -4.51 -26.94
C GLN A 51 22.71 -5.96 -26.49
N ALA A 52 23.10 -6.21 -25.24
CA ALA A 52 23.06 -7.55 -24.66
C ALA A 52 21.62 -8.08 -24.59
N ALA A 53 20.65 -7.27 -24.15
CA ALA A 53 19.24 -7.67 -24.09
C ALA A 53 18.69 -8.11 -25.45
N PHE A 54 18.96 -7.32 -26.51
CA PHE A 54 18.52 -7.65 -27.86
C PHE A 54 19.21 -8.90 -28.44
N ARG A 55 20.45 -9.19 -28.05
CA ARG A 55 21.20 -10.38 -28.49
C ARG A 55 20.77 -11.66 -27.76
N HIS A 56 20.43 -11.55 -26.48
CA HIS A 56 20.00 -12.68 -25.66
C HIS A 56 18.50 -12.97 -25.73
N ALA A 57 17.70 -12.00 -26.19
CA ALA A 57 16.28 -12.21 -26.44
C ALA A 57 16.05 -13.35 -27.45
N THR A 58 15.09 -14.22 -27.13
CA THR A 58 14.71 -15.34 -27.98
C THR A 58 13.49 -14.97 -28.83
N TYR A 59 13.66 -14.94 -30.15
CA TYR A 59 12.61 -14.55 -31.08
C TYR A 59 11.90 -15.80 -31.63
N PRO A 60 10.66 -16.09 -31.20
CA PRO A 60 9.96 -17.29 -31.63
C PRO A 60 9.56 -17.23 -33.11
N ASP A 61 9.44 -18.40 -33.72
CA ASP A 61 8.94 -18.54 -35.08
C ASP A 61 7.49 -18.06 -35.19
N ILE A 62 7.20 -17.26 -36.23
CA ILE A 62 5.88 -16.68 -36.47
C ILE A 62 5.27 -17.36 -37.68
N SER A 63 4.23 -18.16 -37.48
CA SER A 63 3.52 -18.83 -38.58
C SER A 63 2.02 -18.54 -38.57
N GLY A 64 1.39 -18.65 -39.74
CA GLY A 64 -0.03 -18.41 -39.90
C GLY A 64 -0.55 -18.81 -41.27
N GLU A 65 -1.88 -18.83 -41.40
CA GLU A 65 -2.56 -19.03 -42.68
C GLU A 65 -3.49 -17.85 -42.93
N LYS A 66 -3.41 -17.25 -44.12
CA LYS A 66 -4.25 -16.11 -44.51
C LYS A 66 -4.83 -16.32 -45.90
N SER A 67 -6.09 -15.95 -46.07
CA SER A 67 -6.74 -15.91 -47.38
C SER A 67 -6.37 -14.61 -48.09
N MET A 68 -5.77 -14.72 -49.26
CA MET A 68 -5.42 -13.60 -50.14
C MET A 68 -6.35 -13.53 -51.33
N ALA A 69 -6.71 -12.30 -51.72
CA ALA A 69 -7.45 -12.08 -52.95
C ALA A 69 -6.68 -12.68 -54.15
N PHE A 70 -7.37 -13.42 -55.01
CA PHE A 70 -6.85 -14.10 -56.21
C PHE A 70 -5.84 -15.25 -56.01
N LEU A 71 -5.20 -15.38 -54.84
CA LEU A 71 -4.22 -16.44 -54.55
C LEU A 71 -4.75 -17.57 -53.65
N GLY A 72 -5.95 -17.41 -53.06
CA GLY A 72 -6.53 -18.40 -52.17
C GLY A 72 -5.87 -18.38 -50.79
N LYS A 73 -5.84 -19.54 -50.10
CA LYS A 73 -5.18 -19.62 -48.79
C LYS A 73 -3.67 -19.72 -48.97
N VAL A 74 -2.94 -18.90 -48.22
CA VAL A 74 -1.48 -18.88 -48.18
C VAL A 74 -1.06 -19.19 -46.75
N THR A 75 -0.28 -20.25 -46.58
CA THR A 75 0.43 -20.53 -45.33
C THR A 75 1.78 -19.84 -45.37
N TYR A 76 2.15 -19.15 -44.31
CA TYR A 76 3.45 -18.50 -44.18
C TYR A 76 4.08 -18.80 -42.80
N GLY A 77 5.40 -18.74 -42.72
CA GLY A 77 6.19 -18.93 -41.52
C GLY A 77 7.49 -18.16 -41.59
N LEU A 78 7.75 -17.29 -40.63
CA LEU A 78 9.04 -16.65 -40.40
C LEU A 78 9.74 -17.47 -39.33
N THR A 79 10.85 -18.11 -39.69
CA THR A 79 11.60 -18.98 -38.79
C THR A 79 13.03 -18.51 -38.64
N ASN A 80 13.67 -18.92 -37.54
CA ASN A 80 15.08 -18.62 -37.28
C ASN A 80 15.38 -17.10 -37.27
N ILE A 81 14.51 -16.34 -36.60
CA ILE A 81 14.66 -14.88 -36.49
C ILE A 81 15.83 -14.59 -35.55
N GLN A 82 16.85 -13.89 -36.05
CA GLN A 82 18.04 -13.52 -35.29
C GLN A 82 18.36 -12.05 -35.52
N ILE A 83 18.94 -11.39 -34.52
CA ILE A 83 19.47 -10.05 -34.69
C ILE A 83 20.79 -10.10 -35.47
N ASN A 84 20.89 -9.29 -36.51
CA ASN A 84 22.06 -9.20 -37.38
C ASN A 84 22.93 -8.00 -37.02
N ASP A 85 22.31 -6.82 -36.89
CA ASP A 85 23.00 -5.58 -36.52
C ASP A 85 22.13 -4.75 -35.58
N LEU A 86 22.79 -3.98 -34.69
CA LEU A 86 22.13 -3.14 -33.70
C LEU A 86 22.97 -1.91 -33.40
N SER A 87 22.40 -0.74 -33.64
CA SER A 87 23.00 0.55 -33.30
C SER A 87 22.06 1.33 -32.38
N ILE A 88 22.64 2.05 -31.42
CA ILE A 88 21.94 2.87 -30.44
C ILE A 88 22.63 4.23 -30.48
N GLU A 89 21.87 5.30 -30.71
CA GLU A 89 22.42 6.63 -30.95
C GLU A 89 22.49 7.46 -29.66
N ASN A 90 21.39 7.53 -28.91
CA ASN A 90 21.29 8.30 -27.67
C ASN A 90 20.56 7.53 -26.56
N SER A 91 21.02 7.70 -25.33
CA SER A 91 20.31 7.26 -24.13
C SER A 91 20.33 8.36 -23.09
N GLU A 92 19.23 8.52 -22.37
CA GLU A 92 19.03 9.51 -21.32
C GLU A 92 18.50 8.82 -20.07
N VAL A 93 18.92 9.31 -18.90
CA VAL A 93 18.47 8.81 -17.60
C VAL A 93 17.98 9.96 -16.75
N ASP A 94 16.84 9.78 -16.11
CA ASP A 94 16.26 10.74 -15.18
C ASP A 94 15.66 10.03 -13.94
N PHE A 95 15.57 10.76 -12.84
CA PHE A 95 14.97 10.27 -11.60
C PHE A 95 13.63 10.95 -11.40
N LYS A 96 12.55 10.16 -11.41
CA LYS A 96 11.22 10.61 -11.02
C LYS A 96 11.06 10.41 -9.53
N GLU A 97 10.86 11.54 -8.84
CA GLU A 97 10.71 11.56 -7.39
C GLU A 97 9.58 10.63 -6.92
N ASP A 98 9.92 9.77 -5.96
CA ASP A 98 9.05 8.78 -5.32
C ASP A 98 8.32 7.82 -6.30
N ASP A 99 8.82 7.67 -7.53
CA ASP A 99 8.25 6.79 -8.56
C ASP A 99 9.28 5.80 -9.15
N ALA A 100 10.15 6.26 -10.07
CA ALA A 100 11.00 5.37 -10.88
C ALA A 100 12.25 6.06 -11.44
N ILE A 101 13.20 5.24 -11.91
CA ILE A 101 14.32 5.66 -12.75
C ILE A 101 13.86 5.54 -14.20
N ASP A 102 13.72 6.68 -14.86
CA ASP A 102 13.32 6.76 -16.26
C ASP A 102 14.56 6.66 -17.14
N ILE A 103 14.57 5.69 -18.05
CA ILE A 103 15.63 5.50 -19.06
C ILE A 103 14.99 5.58 -20.43
N ALA A 104 15.33 6.63 -21.18
CA ALA A 104 14.86 6.85 -22.53
C ALA A 104 15.99 6.56 -23.51
N ILE A 105 15.75 5.71 -24.52
CA ILE A 105 16.74 5.35 -25.54
C ILE A 105 16.11 5.63 -26.88
N GLN A 106 16.76 6.51 -27.64
CA GLN A 106 16.23 7.03 -28.89
C GLN A 106 17.03 6.54 -30.09
N ASN A 107 16.35 6.42 -31.23
CA ASN A 107 16.92 6.05 -32.52
C ASN A 107 17.67 4.71 -32.50
N VAL A 108 17.11 3.69 -31.85
CA VAL A 108 17.65 2.33 -31.90
C VAL A 108 17.36 1.73 -33.28
N THR A 109 18.40 1.45 -34.06
CA THR A 109 18.25 0.74 -35.33
C THR A 109 18.64 -0.72 -35.17
N ALA A 110 17.71 -1.64 -35.39
CA ALA A 110 17.97 -3.08 -35.32
C ALA A 110 17.62 -3.74 -36.65
N SER A 111 18.54 -4.58 -37.18
CA SER A 111 18.28 -5.44 -38.32
C SER A 111 18.12 -6.89 -37.86
N PHE A 112 17.07 -7.55 -38.34
CA PHE A 112 16.78 -8.95 -38.04
C PHE A 112 16.85 -9.77 -39.32
N LYS A 113 17.48 -10.94 -39.28
CA LYS A 113 17.52 -11.90 -40.38
C LYS A 113 16.76 -13.16 -40.01
N GLY A 114 16.22 -13.83 -41.01
CA GLY A 114 15.56 -15.11 -40.84
C GLY A 114 15.12 -15.68 -42.18
N THR A 115 14.37 -16.78 -42.12
CA THR A 115 13.90 -17.47 -43.31
C THR A 115 12.38 -17.43 -43.38
N LEU A 116 11.84 -16.92 -44.48
CA LEU A 116 10.42 -16.87 -44.76
C LEU A 116 10.04 -18.08 -45.62
N SER A 117 9.28 -18.99 -45.03
CA SER A 117 8.64 -20.11 -45.73
C SER A 117 7.20 -19.76 -46.09
N TYR A 118 6.77 -19.97 -47.32
CA TYR A 118 5.36 -19.83 -47.70
C TYR A 118 4.90 -20.85 -48.75
N GLY A 119 3.61 -21.15 -48.77
CA GLY A 119 3.00 -22.13 -49.67
C GLY A 119 1.53 -21.81 -49.98
N TYR A 120 1.09 -22.23 -51.17
CA TYR A 120 -0.28 -22.01 -51.64
C TYR A 120 -1.16 -23.23 -51.36
N THR A 121 -2.18 -23.08 -50.52
CA THR A 121 -3.19 -24.10 -50.23
C THR A 121 -4.42 -23.85 -51.10
N GLY A 122 -4.42 -24.36 -52.35
CA GLY A 122 -5.61 -24.25 -53.19
C GLY A 122 -5.55 -24.69 -54.67
N ALA A 123 -4.40 -24.98 -55.27
CA ALA A 123 -4.33 -25.44 -56.66
C ALA A 123 -3.93 -26.92 -56.75
N TRP A 124 -4.76 -27.74 -57.39
CA TRP A 124 -4.36 -29.07 -57.83
C TRP A 124 -3.11 -28.95 -58.72
N PHE A 125 -2.13 -29.81 -58.45
CA PHE A 125 -0.77 -29.91 -59.02
C PHE A 125 0.34 -29.11 -58.30
N VAL A 126 1.08 -29.85 -57.46
CA VAL A 126 2.34 -29.54 -56.75
C VAL A 126 2.26 -28.48 -55.64
N LYS A 127 2.38 -28.92 -54.37
CA LYS A 127 2.70 -28.05 -53.22
C LYS A 127 4.11 -27.46 -53.42
N LEU A 128 4.19 -26.32 -54.09
CA LEU A 128 5.42 -25.54 -54.16
C LEU A 128 5.53 -24.72 -52.87
N THR A 129 6.33 -25.21 -51.93
CA THR A 129 6.79 -24.45 -50.77
C THR A 129 8.02 -23.66 -51.16
N HIS A 130 7.94 -22.34 -51.04
CA HIS A 130 9.06 -21.44 -51.27
C HIS A 130 9.69 -21.05 -49.94
N SER A 131 11.01 -20.93 -49.92
CA SER A 131 11.79 -20.47 -48.78
C SER A 131 12.70 -19.34 -49.28
N ILE A 132 12.61 -18.17 -48.66
CA ILE A 132 13.37 -16.98 -49.03
C ILE A 132 13.92 -16.36 -47.76
N ASP A 133 15.21 -16.06 -47.73
CA ASP A 133 15.80 -15.34 -46.61
C ASP A 133 15.36 -13.87 -46.64
N PHE A 134 15.08 -13.35 -45.46
CA PHE A 134 14.62 -11.99 -45.27
C PHE A 134 15.52 -11.23 -44.33
N GLU A 135 15.51 -9.91 -44.48
CA GLU A 135 16.09 -8.94 -43.57
C GLU A 135 15.03 -7.91 -43.20
N ILE A 136 14.82 -7.68 -41.91
CA ILE A 136 13.88 -6.71 -41.39
C ILE A 136 14.67 -5.60 -40.73
N GLU A 137 14.60 -4.40 -41.31
CA GLU A 137 15.14 -3.20 -40.68
C GLU A 137 14.07 -2.57 -39.79
N SER A 138 14.48 -2.22 -38.57
CA SER A 138 13.62 -1.53 -37.61
C SER A 138 14.29 -0.29 -37.03
N SER A 139 13.47 0.72 -36.76
CA SER A 139 13.86 1.92 -36.00
C SER A 139 12.89 2.07 -34.83
N ILE A 140 13.44 2.10 -33.63
CA ILE A 140 12.72 1.91 -32.37
C ILE A 140 13.18 2.94 -31.35
N ASP A 141 12.25 3.48 -30.57
CA ASP A 141 12.54 4.12 -29.29
C ASP A 141 12.11 3.22 -28.13
N LEU A 142 12.90 3.20 -27.08
CA LEU A 142 12.71 2.37 -25.90
C LEU A 142 12.62 3.27 -24.67
N GLN A 143 11.52 3.17 -23.93
CA GLN A 143 11.32 3.83 -22.65
C GLN A 143 11.21 2.77 -21.56
N ILE A 144 12.05 2.85 -20.55
CA ILE A 144 12.07 1.93 -19.40
C ILE A 144 11.87 2.75 -18.14
N ASN A 145 10.81 2.46 -17.38
CA ASN A 145 10.61 3.06 -16.07
C ASN A 145 10.94 2.00 -15.00
N ALA A 146 12.15 2.07 -14.45
CA ALA A 146 12.67 1.08 -13.51
C ALA A 146 12.31 1.46 -12.07
N LYS A 147 11.48 0.65 -11.42
CA LYS A 147 11.07 0.83 -10.02
C LYS A 147 11.95 -0.01 -9.11
N LEU A 148 12.34 0.56 -7.97
CA LEU A 148 13.12 -0.15 -6.95
C LEU A 148 12.18 -0.71 -5.86
N LYS A 149 12.37 -1.97 -5.47
CA LYS A 149 11.55 -2.67 -4.48
C LYS A 149 12.42 -3.44 -3.48
N CYS A 150 11.85 -3.77 -2.31
CA CYS A 150 12.44 -4.73 -1.38
C CYS A 150 11.98 -6.14 -1.73
N ALA A 151 12.89 -7.03 -2.12
CA ALA A 151 12.61 -8.45 -2.30
C ALA A 151 13.59 -9.27 -1.46
N LYS A 152 13.09 -10.04 -0.49
CA LYS A 152 13.92 -10.88 0.41
C LYS A 152 15.05 -10.10 1.11
N GLY A 153 14.77 -8.86 1.55
CA GLY A 153 15.78 -8.00 2.18
C GLY A 153 16.82 -7.40 1.23
N ARG A 154 16.64 -7.54 -0.08
CA ARG A 154 17.52 -6.97 -1.12
C ARG A 154 16.80 -5.94 -1.98
N VAL A 155 17.57 -5.06 -2.60
CA VAL A 155 17.08 -4.17 -3.67
C VAL A 155 16.78 -5.01 -4.91
N ALA A 156 15.55 -4.94 -5.39
CA ALA A 156 15.15 -5.53 -6.66
C ALA A 156 14.67 -4.45 -7.62
N ALA A 157 15.10 -4.53 -8.88
CA ALA A 157 14.62 -3.69 -9.95
C ALA A 157 13.40 -4.35 -10.64
N ASP A 158 12.35 -3.57 -10.85
CA ASP A 158 11.18 -3.94 -11.64
C ASP A 158 11.07 -3.00 -12.84
N THR A 159 11.29 -3.52 -14.03
CA THR A 159 11.21 -2.78 -15.30
C THR A 159 10.00 -3.22 -16.14
N SER A 160 8.95 -3.74 -15.49
CA SER A 160 7.71 -4.16 -16.17
C SER A 160 7.07 -3.02 -16.97
N ASP A 161 7.26 -1.77 -16.54
CA ASP A 161 6.86 -0.55 -17.25
C ASP A 161 7.85 -0.22 -18.40
N CYS A 162 7.92 -1.11 -19.39
CA CYS A 162 8.80 -1.03 -20.56
C CYS A 162 8.00 -0.87 -21.87
N TYR A 163 8.35 0.14 -22.66
CA TYR A 163 7.64 0.53 -23.88
C TYR A 163 8.58 0.58 -25.07
N LEU A 164 8.19 -0.05 -26.18
CA LEU A 164 8.89 0.05 -27.46
C LEU A 164 7.97 0.74 -28.47
N THR A 165 8.47 1.80 -29.09
CA THR A 165 7.79 2.57 -30.14
C THR A 165 8.51 2.35 -31.47
N PHE A 166 7.81 1.83 -32.49
CA PHE A 166 8.40 1.52 -33.79
C PHE A 166 8.08 2.60 -34.84
N TYR A 167 9.08 3.33 -35.33
CA TYR A 167 8.92 4.29 -36.43
C TYR A 167 9.03 3.66 -37.81
N LYS A 168 9.97 2.71 -37.95
CA LYS A 168 10.22 1.99 -39.20
C LYS A 168 10.23 0.49 -38.92
N LEU A 169 9.59 -0.28 -39.79
CA LEU A 169 9.71 -1.74 -39.82
C LEU A 169 9.54 -2.21 -41.27
N THR A 170 10.65 -2.42 -41.96
CA THR A 170 10.66 -2.73 -43.40
C THR A 170 11.23 -4.11 -43.66
N LEU A 171 10.47 -4.92 -44.40
CA LEU A 171 10.90 -6.25 -44.86
C LEU A 171 11.64 -6.12 -46.19
N HIS A 172 12.85 -6.65 -46.22
CA HIS A 172 13.67 -6.87 -47.39
C HIS A 172 13.76 -8.37 -47.65
N LEU A 173 13.58 -8.78 -48.90
CA LEU A 173 13.64 -10.19 -49.31
C LEU A 173 14.83 -10.34 -50.25
N GLN A 174 15.59 -11.42 -50.09
CA GLN A 174 16.79 -11.62 -50.90
C GLN A 174 16.43 -11.95 -52.36
N GLY A 175 16.92 -11.12 -53.28
CA GLY A 175 16.89 -11.32 -54.74
C GLY A 175 15.58 -10.93 -55.43
N ASP A 176 15.26 -9.62 -55.53
CA ASP A 176 14.28 -8.90 -56.39
C ASP A 176 12.90 -9.54 -56.70
N LYS A 177 12.57 -10.66 -56.08
CA LYS A 177 11.27 -11.34 -56.16
C LYS A 177 10.43 -10.82 -55.02
N GLN A 178 9.81 -9.66 -55.22
CA GLN A 178 8.74 -9.18 -54.33
C GLN A 178 7.39 -9.43 -55.01
N PRO A 179 6.69 -10.54 -54.73
CA PRO A 179 5.27 -10.59 -55.00
C PRO A 179 4.60 -9.46 -54.21
N GLY A 180 3.88 -8.55 -54.87
CA GLY A 180 3.24 -7.41 -54.20
C GLY A 180 2.32 -7.82 -53.04
N TRP A 181 1.71 -9.02 -53.14
CA TRP A 181 0.88 -9.61 -52.09
C TRP A 181 1.67 -9.93 -50.81
N LEU A 182 2.97 -10.24 -50.89
CA LEU A 182 3.78 -10.59 -49.73
C LEU A 182 4.20 -9.34 -48.94
N LYS A 183 4.50 -8.24 -49.64
CA LYS A 183 4.70 -6.93 -49.03
C LYS A 183 3.42 -6.45 -48.32
N GLN A 184 2.26 -6.69 -48.95
CA GLN A 184 0.96 -6.39 -48.36
C GLN A 184 0.66 -7.29 -47.15
N LEU A 185 0.92 -8.61 -47.24
CA LEU A 185 0.80 -9.53 -46.10
C LEU A 185 1.64 -9.09 -44.90
N PHE A 186 2.88 -8.69 -45.17
CA PHE A 186 3.78 -8.23 -44.14
C PHE A 186 3.28 -6.95 -43.49
N THR A 187 2.92 -5.95 -44.30
CA THR A 187 2.45 -4.64 -43.82
C THR A 187 1.16 -4.76 -43.04
N ASP A 188 0.17 -5.48 -43.56
CA ASP A 188 -1.20 -5.51 -43.03
C ASP A 188 -1.36 -6.46 -41.83
N PHE A 189 -0.45 -7.45 -41.65
CA PHE A 189 -0.67 -8.52 -40.68
C PHE A 189 0.57 -8.97 -39.90
N ILE A 190 1.67 -9.27 -40.59
CA ILE A 190 2.86 -9.81 -39.93
C ILE A 190 3.56 -8.71 -39.10
N SER A 191 3.57 -7.47 -39.58
CA SER A 191 4.22 -6.32 -38.94
C SER A 191 3.73 -6.12 -37.51
N PHE A 192 2.42 -6.13 -37.28
CA PHE A 192 1.83 -5.94 -35.96
C PHE A 192 2.19 -7.07 -35.00
N THR A 193 2.09 -8.32 -35.48
CA THR A 193 2.42 -9.51 -34.69
C THR A 193 3.91 -9.51 -34.31
N LEU A 194 4.78 -9.17 -35.26
CA LEU A 194 6.22 -9.07 -35.05
C LEU A 194 6.57 -7.95 -34.05
N LYS A 195 5.95 -6.77 -34.14
CA LYS A 195 6.15 -5.68 -33.16
C LYS A 195 5.82 -6.12 -31.73
N LEU A 196 4.71 -6.83 -31.54
CA LEU A 196 4.31 -7.35 -30.23
C LEU A 196 5.29 -8.40 -29.69
N VAL A 197 5.73 -9.32 -30.55
CA VAL A 197 6.72 -10.35 -30.17
C VAL A 197 8.06 -9.71 -29.80
N LEU A 198 8.56 -8.78 -30.62
CA LEU A 198 9.80 -8.05 -30.35
C LEU A 198 9.71 -7.28 -29.04
N LYS A 199 8.62 -6.53 -28.82
CA LYS A 199 8.38 -5.82 -27.55
C LYS A 199 8.40 -6.78 -26.36
N GLY A 200 7.64 -7.87 -26.43
CA GLY A 200 7.53 -8.83 -25.34
C GLY A 200 8.86 -9.48 -24.97
N GLN A 201 9.65 -9.90 -25.96
CA GLN A 201 10.93 -10.57 -25.71
C GLN A 201 12.01 -9.61 -25.22
N VAL A 202 12.12 -8.43 -25.83
CA VAL A 202 13.12 -7.43 -25.45
C VAL A 202 12.86 -6.90 -24.04
N CYS A 203 11.63 -6.49 -23.71
CA CYS A 203 11.31 -6.01 -22.36
C CYS A 203 11.49 -7.10 -21.29
N LYS A 204 11.18 -8.36 -21.62
CA LYS A 204 11.41 -9.49 -20.70
C LYS A 204 12.89 -9.67 -20.40
N GLU A 205 13.76 -9.61 -21.41
CA GLU A 205 15.20 -9.76 -21.24
C GLU A 205 15.81 -8.56 -20.49
N ILE A 206 15.32 -7.34 -20.75
CA ILE A 206 15.72 -6.14 -19.99
C ILE A 206 15.40 -6.30 -18.50
N ASN A 207 14.21 -6.79 -18.15
CA ASN A 207 13.84 -7.02 -16.75
C ASN A 207 14.72 -8.10 -16.09
N LEU A 208 15.08 -9.15 -16.81
CA LEU A 208 16.02 -10.16 -16.32
C LEU A 208 17.41 -9.56 -16.06
N LEU A 209 17.96 -8.80 -17.01
CA LEU A 209 19.27 -8.15 -16.86
C LEU A 209 19.29 -7.13 -15.73
N ALA A 210 18.23 -6.35 -15.56
CA ALA A 210 18.11 -5.39 -14.46
C ALA A 210 18.16 -6.07 -13.08
N GLN A 211 17.46 -7.21 -12.94
CA GLN A 211 17.51 -8.02 -11.72
C GLN A 211 18.90 -8.63 -11.49
N LEU A 212 19.52 -9.21 -12.53
CA LEU A 212 20.86 -9.78 -12.44
C LEU A 212 21.91 -8.73 -12.04
N LEU A 213 21.82 -7.51 -12.57
CA LEU A 213 22.72 -6.41 -12.21
C LEU A 213 22.50 -5.98 -10.74
N ALA A 214 21.26 -5.84 -10.30
CA ALA A 214 20.95 -5.50 -8.91
C ALA A 214 21.46 -6.55 -7.91
N ASP A 215 21.30 -7.83 -8.23
CA ASP A 215 21.82 -8.93 -7.42
C ASP A 215 23.36 -8.98 -7.43
N PHE A 216 23.98 -8.85 -8.61
CA PHE A 216 25.44 -8.85 -8.74
C PHE A 216 26.10 -7.72 -7.94
N ILE A 217 25.53 -6.51 -7.97
CA ILE A 217 26.05 -5.37 -7.20
C ILE A 217 25.98 -5.65 -5.70
N GLN A 218 24.86 -6.18 -5.21
CA GLN A 218 24.69 -6.49 -3.80
C GLN A 218 25.57 -7.66 -3.35
N ASP A 219 25.73 -8.70 -4.17
CA ASP A 219 26.65 -9.82 -3.89
C ASP A 219 28.10 -9.35 -3.82
N ARG A 220 28.50 -8.46 -4.73
CA ARG A 220 29.83 -7.84 -4.70
C ARG A 220 30.03 -6.97 -3.46
N ALA A 221 29.02 -6.19 -3.06
CA ALA A 221 29.07 -5.38 -1.85
C ALA A 221 29.16 -6.25 -0.57
N ALA A 222 28.38 -7.32 -0.48
CA ALA A 222 28.44 -8.25 0.66
C ALA A 222 29.81 -8.93 0.76
N ASN A 223 30.38 -9.39 -0.37
CA ASN A 223 31.72 -9.98 -0.42
C ASN A 223 32.82 -8.96 -0.09
N PHE A 224 32.63 -7.69 -0.46
CA PHE A 224 33.56 -6.61 -0.10
C PHE A 224 33.65 -6.43 1.42
N LEU A 225 32.53 -6.56 2.13
CA LEU A 225 32.44 -6.45 3.59
C LEU A 225 32.65 -7.80 4.32
N GLN A 226 33.18 -8.81 3.63
CA GLN A 226 33.43 -10.13 4.20
C GLN A 226 34.91 -10.52 4.12
N ASP A 227 35.48 -10.99 5.22
CA ASP A 227 36.82 -11.57 5.25
C ASP A 227 36.91 -12.78 6.19
N GLY A 228 37.09 -13.97 5.60
CA GLY A 228 37.03 -15.23 6.33
C GLY A 228 35.64 -15.48 6.96
N ALA A 229 35.61 -15.64 8.28
CA ALA A 229 34.38 -15.87 9.05
C ALA A 229 33.66 -14.57 9.48
N ILE A 230 34.25 -13.40 9.23
CA ILE A 230 33.69 -12.09 9.57
C ILE A 230 32.95 -11.56 8.33
N GLY A 231 31.67 -11.19 8.47
CA GLY A 231 30.89 -10.54 7.42
C GLY A 231 29.93 -9.49 7.98
N VAL A 232 29.31 -8.72 7.09
CA VAL A 232 28.29 -7.73 7.43
C VAL A 232 27.00 -8.01 6.65
N ASP A 233 25.87 -8.05 7.36
CA ASP A 233 24.54 -8.14 6.78
C ASP A 233 24.12 -6.79 6.19
N ILE A 234 24.08 -6.75 4.86
CA ILE A 234 23.62 -5.61 4.08
C ILE A 234 22.14 -5.70 3.70
N SER A 235 21.34 -6.50 4.41
CA SER A 235 19.89 -6.52 4.23
C SER A 235 19.29 -5.13 4.42
N LEU A 236 18.27 -4.82 3.62
CA LEU A 236 17.59 -3.53 3.66
C LEU A 236 16.92 -3.27 5.02
N ALA A 237 17.15 -2.07 5.56
CA ALA A 237 16.51 -1.55 6.76
C ALA A 237 15.18 -0.84 6.43
N SER A 238 15.04 -0.30 5.21
CA SER A 238 13.82 0.31 4.69
C SER A 238 13.76 0.22 3.15
N PHE A 239 12.63 0.63 2.56
CA PHE A 239 12.52 0.69 1.10
C PHE A 239 13.52 1.69 0.49
N PRO A 240 14.11 1.39 -0.67
CA PRO A 240 14.96 2.35 -1.38
C PRO A 240 14.18 3.61 -1.75
N VAL A 241 14.83 4.76 -1.65
CA VAL A 241 14.24 6.08 -1.91
C VAL A 241 14.77 6.62 -3.23
N ILE A 242 13.89 7.20 -4.04
CA ILE A 242 14.26 7.90 -5.28
C ILE A 242 13.79 9.35 -5.15
N LYS A 243 14.75 10.28 -5.17
CA LYS A 243 14.51 11.72 -5.22
C LYS A 243 14.97 12.29 -6.55
N ALA A 244 14.56 13.51 -6.86
CA ALA A 244 14.87 14.17 -8.14
C ALA A 244 16.39 14.20 -8.47
N ASN A 245 17.25 14.24 -7.45
CA ASN A 245 18.70 14.35 -7.62
C ASN A 245 19.50 13.13 -7.17
N TYR A 246 18.89 12.17 -6.46
CA TYR A 246 19.60 11.00 -5.95
C TYR A 246 18.68 9.81 -5.71
N MET A 247 19.26 8.62 -5.70
CA MET A 247 18.64 7.42 -5.16
C MET A 247 19.44 6.91 -3.96
N GLU A 248 18.76 6.33 -2.98
CA GLU A 248 19.34 5.96 -1.69
C GLU A 248 18.82 4.61 -1.20
N SER A 249 19.71 3.78 -0.66
CA SER A 249 19.38 2.51 -0.03
C SER A 249 19.90 2.46 1.41
N HIS A 250 19.03 2.03 2.32
CA HIS A 250 19.31 1.92 3.75
C HIS A 250 19.50 0.45 4.12
N HIS A 251 20.61 0.12 4.78
CA HIS A 251 21.00 -1.24 5.11
C HIS A 251 21.23 -1.37 6.62
N LYS A 252 20.93 -2.56 7.16
CA LYS A 252 21.04 -2.82 8.61
C LYS A 252 22.48 -2.73 9.10
N GLY A 253 23.44 -3.30 8.36
CA GLY A 253 24.87 -3.26 8.74
C GLY A 253 25.23 -4.16 9.91
N LEU A 254 24.47 -5.23 10.17
CA LEU A 254 24.69 -6.10 11.34
C LEU A 254 25.91 -7.01 11.13
N LEU A 255 26.67 -7.26 12.19
CA LEU A 255 27.79 -8.20 12.13
C LEU A 255 27.31 -9.66 11.99
N LEU A 256 27.98 -10.41 11.13
CA LEU A 256 27.85 -11.86 10.97
C LEU A 256 29.17 -12.55 11.38
N TYR A 257 29.20 -13.20 12.55
CA TYR A 257 30.37 -13.96 13.00
C TYR A 257 29.98 -15.16 13.89
N LYS A 258 30.27 -16.40 13.47
CA LYS A 258 30.12 -17.66 14.26
C LYS A 258 28.85 -17.73 15.17
N ASN A 259 27.66 -17.43 14.63
CA ASN A 259 26.35 -17.34 15.31
C ASN A 259 26.11 -16.14 16.25
N TYR A 260 27.00 -15.16 16.28
CA TYR A 260 26.82 -13.89 16.95
C TYR A 260 26.11 -12.92 15.99
N SER A 261 24.93 -12.42 16.37
CA SER A 261 24.21 -11.35 15.65
C SER A 261 23.94 -10.21 16.64
N VAL A 262 24.58 -9.07 16.43
CA VAL A 262 24.34 -7.86 17.22
C VAL A 262 23.04 -7.21 16.74
N VAL A 263 22.19 -6.76 17.67
CA VAL A 263 21.02 -5.93 17.37
C VAL A 263 21.38 -4.50 17.78
N PHE A 264 21.29 -3.57 16.82
CA PHE A 264 21.48 -2.14 17.10
C PHE A 264 20.24 -1.60 17.82
N SER A 265 20.43 -0.90 18.95
CA SER A 265 19.33 -0.29 19.71
C SER A 265 18.98 1.11 19.21
N ASP A 266 19.96 1.88 18.70
CA ASP A 266 19.80 3.34 18.52
C ASP A 266 20.62 3.93 17.34
N SER A 267 20.53 3.40 16.11
CA SER A 267 21.21 4.01 14.96
C SER A 267 20.27 4.96 14.21
N MET A 268 20.41 6.27 14.40
CA MET A 268 19.59 7.28 13.70
C MET A 268 20.36 7.90 12.53
N PHE A 269 20.00 7.48 11.31
CA PHE A 269 20.42 8.17 10.08
C PHE A 269 19.45 9.29 9.72
N ALA A 270 19.97 10.49 9.40
CA ALA A 270 19.19 11.59 8.87
C ALA A 270 19.66 11.93 7.43
N PRO A 271 18.76 11.99 6.43
CA PRO A 271 19.12 12.27 5.03
C PRO A 271 19.88 13.59 4.83
N SER A 272 19.70 14.57 5.72
CA SER A 272 20.39 15.87 5.70
C SER A 272 21.90 15.79 5.98
N LEU A 273 22.39 14.66 6.47
CA LEU A 273 23.83 14.46 6.75
C LEU A 273 24.65 14.33 5.46
N LEU A 274 24.01 13.88 4.37
CA LEU A 274 24.62 13.67 3.07
C LEU A 274 24.23 14.80 2.11
N SER A 275 25.22 15.33 1.40
CA SER A 275 25.00 16.31 0.34
C SER A 275 24.69 15.62 -1.00
N GLU A 276 24.54 16.41 -2.06
CA GLU A 276 24.20 15.94 -3.41
C GLU A 276 25.28 16.31 -4.45
N SER A 277 26.43 16.82 -4.03
CA SER A 277 27.48 17.37 -4.90
C SER A 277 28.41 16.32 -5.51
N ARG A 278 28.53 15.14 -4.91
CA ARG A 278 29.41 14.03 -5.35
C ARG A 278 28.60 12.91 -5.95
N MET A 279 29.27 12.03 -6.72
CA MET A 279 28.64 10.89 -7.39
C MET A 279 28.10 9.83 -6.42
N LEU A 280 28.89 9.48 -5.40
CA LEU A 280 28.58 8.42 -4.45
C LEU A 280 28.83 8.91 -3.02
N TYR A 281 27.94 8.52 -2.11
CA TYR A 281 28.11 8.68 -0.68
C TYR A 281 27.88 7.35 0.03
N PHE A 282 28.75 7.06 0.97
CA PHE A 282 28.60 5.95 1.90
C PHE A 282 28.62 6.52 3.31
N TRP A 283 27.60 6.19 4.10
CA TRP A 283 27.56 6.50 5.51
C TRP A 283 27.59 5.21 6.31
N PHE A 284 28.37 5.20 7.39
CA PHE A 284 28.53 4.08 8.31
C PHE A 284 28.33 4.59 9.74
N SER A 285 27.56 3.86 10.54
CA SER A 285 27.49 4.14 11.97
C SER A 285 28.74 3.66 12.70
N ASP A 286 29.04 4.30 13.82
CA ASP A 286 30.05 3.84 14.78
C ASP A 286 29.73 2.44 15.32
N GLN A 287 28.46 2.07 15.47
CA GLN A 287 28.04 0.74 15.90
C GLN A 287 28.48 -0.37 14.92
N VAL A 288 28.47 -0.11 13.60
CA VAL A 288 29.00 -1.04 12.60
C VAL A 288 30.52 -1.22 12.80
N LEU A 289 31.25 -0.12 12.98
CA LEU A 289 32.71 -0.17 13.19
C LEU A 289 33.08 -0.87 14.50
N ASN A 290 32.37 -0.59 15.59
CA ASN A 290 32.53 -1.27 16.88
C ASN A 290 32.25 -2.77 16.79
N SER A 291 31.22 -3.16 16.06
CA SER A 291 30.89 -4.57 15.85
C SER A 291 31.98 -5.29 15.04
N LEU A 292 32.56 -4.63 14.03
CA LEU A 292 33.71 -5.16 13.29
C LEU A 292 34.96 -5.30 14.17
N ALA A 293 35.23 -4.32 15.04
CA ALA A 293 36.34 -4.38 16.00
C ALA A 293 36.17 -5.55 16.99
N LEU A 294 34.95 -5.76 17.49
CA LEU A 294 34.60 -6.92 18.32
C LEU A 294 34.83 -8.24 17.59
N ALA A 295 34.41 -8.35 16.33
CA ALA A 295 34.62 -9.56 15.54
C ALA A 295 36.10 -9.86 15.31
N ALA A 296 36.89 -8.83 14.98
CA ALA A 296 38.34 -8.96 14.80
C ALA A 296 39.06 -9.37 16.09
N PHE A 297 38.57 -8.90 17.25
CA PHE A 297 39.05 -9.32 18.55
C PHE A 297 38.73 -10.80 18.83
N LEU A 298 37.48 -11.22 18.63
CA LEU A 298 37.04 -12.61 18.84
C LEU A 298 37.70 -13.60 17.87
N ASP A 299 38.10 -13.14 16.69
CA ASP A 299 38.82 -13.92 15.68
C ASP A 299 40.35 -13.87 15.88
N GLU A 300 40.82 -13.34 17.01
CA GLU A 300 42.23 -13.28 17.42
C GLU A 300 43.15 -12.54 16.43
N ARG A 301 42.60 -11.60 15.64
CA ARG A 301 43.36 -10.82 14.64
C ARG A 301 44.15 -9.66 15.24
N LEU A 302 43.82 -9.26 16.47
CA LEU A 302 44.39 -8.10 17.14
C LEU A 302 45.63 -8.46 17.98
N VAL A 303 46.60 -9.12 17.34
CA VAL A 303 47.86 -9.57 17.94
C VAL A 303 49.01 -9.22 17.00
N LEU A 304 50.04 -8.58 17.53
CA LEU A 304 51.28 -8.26 16.82
C LEU A 304 52.46 -8.84 17.58
N THR A 305 53.35 -9.52 16.87
CA THR A 305 54.62 -10.02 17.41
C THR A 305 55.76 -9.38 16.63
N ILE A 306 56.63 -8.65 17.32
CA ILE A 306 57.80 -7.96 16.78
C ILE A 306 59.04 -8.73 17.25
N THR A 307 59.94 -9.06 16.32
CA THR A 307 61.16 -9.82 16.61
C THR A 307 62.38 -8.91 16.73
N GLY A 308 63.49 -9.46 17.23
CA GLY A 308 64.70 -8.72 17.58
C GLY A 308 65.31 -7.91 16.44
N GLU A 309 65.15 -8.35 15.18
CA GLU A 309 65.65 -7.62 14.00
C GLU A 309 64.90 -6.31 13.75
N GLU A 310 63.59 -6.27 13.99
CA GLU A 310 62.75 -5.07 13.85
C GLU A 310 62.92 -4.15 15.06
N LEU A 311 63.18 -4.72 16.25
CA LEU A 311 63.50 -3.98 17.48
C LEU A 311 64.86 -3.26 17.45
N ARG A 312 65.82 -3.72 16.62
CA ARG A 312 67.14 -3.08 16.44
C ARG A 312 67.07 -1.64 15.93
N ILE A 313 65.99 -1.27 15.24
CA ILE A 313 65.79 0.08 14.71
C ILE A 313 65.63 1.10 15.86
N PHE A 314 65.22 0.65 17.05
CA PHE A 314 64.92 1.52 18.19
C PHE A 314 66.09 1.73 19.17
N GLN A 315 67.12 0.86 19.14
CA GLN A 315 68.30 0.99 19.99
C GLN A 315 69.53 0.43 19.30
N GLY A 316 70.58 1.24 19.15
CA GLY A 316 71.87 0.85 18.56
C GLY A 316 72.71 -0.14 19.37
N THR A 317 72.10 -1.15 20.02
CA THR A 317 72.79 -2.21 20.78
C THR A 317 72.26 -3.61 20.45
N SER A 318 73.18 -4.57 20.42
CA SER A 318 73.02 -5.97 20.00
C SER A 318 72.17 -6.83 20.97
N TYR A 319 70.85 -6.84 20.80
CA TYR A 319 69.95 -7.85 21.38
C TYR A 319 69.23 -8.61 20.25
N ASN A 320 69.81 -9.72 19.78
CA ASN A 320 69.40 -10.36 18.52
C ASN A 320 68.11 -11.19 18.62
N ASP A 321 67.74 -11.66 19.82
CA ASP A 321 66.65 -12.63 19.98
C ASP A 321 65.42 -12.06 20.71
N SER A 322 65.40 -10.76 21.04
CA SER A 322 64.31 -10.15 21.83
C SER A 322 62.96 -10.22 21.11
N LEU A 323 61.88 -10.43 21.88
CA LEU A 323 60.53 -10.54 21.34
C LEU A 323 59.61 -9.54 22.05
N ALA A 324 58.89 -8.74 21.29
CA ALA A 324 57.81 -7.91 21.82
C ALA A 324 56.47 -8.41 21.26
N LYS A 325 55.56 -8.82 22.14
CA LYS A 325 54.21 -9.24 21.78
C LYS A 325 53.21 -8.22 22.31
N VAL A 326 52.33 -7.75 21.43
CA VAL A 326 51.26 -6.81 21.76
C VAL A 326 49.95 -7.43 21.36
N TRP A 327 48.98 -7.47 22.27
CA TRP A 327 47.64 -7.92 21.96
C TRP A 327 46.59 -7.11 22.70
N SER A 328 45.41 -7.07 22.13
CA SER A 328 44.26 -6.47 22.79
C SER A 328 43.73 -7.40 23.90
N LEU A 329 43.40 -6.85 25.07
CA LEU A 329 42.81 -7.58 26.20
C LEU A 329 41.27 -7.55 26.17
N THR A 330 40.71 -6.51 25.55
CA THR A 330 39.27 -6.27 25.43
C THR A 330 38.96 -5.76 24.04
N PRO A 331 37.76 -5.98 23.49
CA PRO A 331 37.36 -5.41 22.20
C PRO A 331 37.65 -3.90 22.13
N PRO A 332 38.36 -3.42 21.09
CA PRO A 332 38.59 -1.99 20.92
C PRO A 332 37.27 -1.24 20.71
N GLN A 333 37.15 -0.07 21.32
CA GLN A 333 36.04 0.86 21.11
C GLN A 333 36.45 1.92 20.09
N ILE A 334 35.65 2.06 19.05
CA ILE A 334 35.81 3.02 17.97
C ILE A 334 34.73 4.10 18.13
N THR A 335 35.15 5.35 18.16
CA THR A 335 34.26 6.51 18.19
C THR A 335 34.68 7.48 17.08
N LEU A 336 33.70 8.14 16.46
CA LEU A 336 33.92 9.07 15.35
C LEU A 336 33.77 10.51 15.86
N GLN A 337 34.81 11.31 15.70
CA GLN A 337 34.83 12.73 16.06
C GLN A 337 35.28 13.60 14.86
N PRO A 338 34.99 14.91 14.83
CA PRO A 338 35.47 15.81 13.78
C PRO A 338 36.99 15.79 13.59
N GLU A 339 37.74 15.54 14.67
CA GLU A 339 39.20 15.50 14.68
C GLU A 339 39.77 14.22 14.07
N GLY A 340 38.99 13.14 14.01
CA GLY A 340 39.36 11.84 13.44
C GLY A 340 38.62 10.66 14.05
N THR A 341 39.04 9.45 13.69
CA THR A 341 38.56 8.20 14.29
C THR A 341 39.34 7.93 15.57
N ILE A 342 38.66 7.93 16.72
CA ILE A 342 39.26 7.63 18.01
C ILE A 342 39.12 6.14 18.31
N VAL A 343 40.25 5.47 18.53
CA VAL A 343 40.31 4.05 18.88
C VAL A 343 40.86 3.92 20.29
N ARG A 344 40.02 3.42 21.20
CA ARG A 344 40.37 3.12 22.59
C ARG A 344 40.52 1.61 22.77
N SER A 345 41.68 1.15 23.22
CA SER A 345 41.98 -0.27 23.40
C SER A 345 42.72 -0.51 24.70
N SER A 346 42.30 -1.55 25.44
CA SER A 346 43.11 -2.12 26.51
C SER A 346 44.10 -3.10 25.89
N VAL A 347 45.39 -2.86 26.04
CA VAL A 347 46.46 -3.65 25.41
C VAL A 347 47.39 -4.24 26.46
N ALA A 348 47.81 -5.48 26.25
CA ALA A 348 48.91 -6.08 26.96
C ALA A 348 50.15 -6.04 26.07
N VAL A 349 51.28 -5.68 26.68
CA VAL A 349 52.59 -5.68 26.07
C VAL A 349 53.49 -6.59 26.89
N GLU A 350 54.00 -7.61 26.23
CA GLU A 350 55.00 -8.53 26.77
C GLU A 350 56.32 -8.31 26.04
N LEU A 351 57.37 -7.97 26.78
CA LEU A 351 58.72 -7.81 26.23
C LEU A 351 59.64 -8.85 26.86
N THR A 352 60.15 -9.74 26.04
CA THR A 352 61.09 -10.79 26.43
C THR A 352 62.47 -10.43 25.89
N LEU A 353 63.40 -10.12 26.81
CA LEU A 353 64.78 -9.79 26.49
C LEU A 353 65.68 -11.02 26.73
N PHE A 354 66.49 -11.37 25.73
CA PHE A 354 67.46 -12.45 25.82
C PHE A 354 68.88 -11.87 25.90
N SER A 355 69.65 -12.27 26.91
CA SER A 355 71.10 -12.06 26.92
C SER A 355 71.82 -13.23 26.22
N GLN A 356 73.04 -13.00 25.73
CA GLN A 356 73.78 -13.95 24.88
C GLN A 356 73.85 -15.37 25.47
N GLY A 357 73.07 -16.30 24.93
CA GLY A 357 73.21 -17.74 25.18
C GLY A 357 72.35 -18.35 26.31
N ALA A 358 71.03 -18.26 26.15
CA ALA A 358 69.97 -19.07 26.78
C ALA A 358 69.45 -18.70 28.20
N GLU A 359 68.13 -18.90 28.31
CA GLU A 359 67.11 -18.41 29.28
C GLU A 359 66.68 -16.93 29.14
N PRO A 360 65.35 -16.65 29.05
CA PRO A 360 64.82 -15.29 28.94
C PRO A 360 65.23 -14.52 30.19
N THR A 361 66.12 -13.55 29.99
CA THR A 361 66.78 -12.88 31.12
C THR A 361 65.86 -11.85 31.75
N VAL A 362 64.89 -11.28 31.02
CA VAL A 362 63.86 -10.40 31.56
C VAL A 362 62.55 -10.56 30.79
N VAL A 363 61.43 -10.83 31.50
CA VAL A 363 60.07 -10.75 30.94
C VAL A 363 59.37 -9.56 31.61
N PHE A 364 59.05 -8.55 30.81
CA PHE A 364 58.22 -7.43 31.22
C PHE A 364 56.80 -7.65 30.74
N TYR A 365 55.83 -7.52 31.63
CA TYR A 365 54.42 -7.53 31.29
C TYR A 365 53.77 -6.23 31.75
N SER A 366 53.13 -5.52 30.83
CA SER A 366 52.40 -4.29 31.14
C SER A 366 51.05 -4.27 30.45
N GLU A 367 50.02 -3.93 31.22
CA GLU A 367 48.68 -3.63 30.71
C GLU A 367 48.51 -2.12 30.66
N LYS A 368 48.06 -1.62 29.52
CA LYS A 368 47.86 -0.19 29.27
C LYS A 368 46.54 0.05 28.58
N GLU A 369 45.97 1.21 28.85
CA GLU A 369 44.85 1.73 28.10
C GLU A 369 45.39 2.77 27.10
N VAL A 370 45.19 2.49 25.82
CA VAL A 370 45.73 3.30 24.73
C VAL A 370 44.55 3.89 23.96
N THR A 371 44.53 5.21 23.85
CA THR A 371 43.57 5.95 23.03
C THR A 371 44.33 6.67 21.94
N VAL A 372 43.98 6.42 20.68
CA VAL A 372 44.62 7.05 19.51
C VAL A 372 43.59 7.71 18.62
N THR A 373 43.90 8.91 18.13
CA THR A 373 43.08 9.64 17.15
C THR A 373 43.74 9.52 15.79
N ILE A 374 43.03 8.91 14.83
CA ILE A 374 43.54 8.61 13.49
C ILE A 374 42.73 9.38 12.45
N GLN A 375 43.43 10.13 11.60
CA GLN A 375 42.88 10.73 10.40
C GLN A 375 43.16 9.82 9.20
N SER A 376 42.14 9.55 8.41
CA SER A 376 42.23 8.61 7.29
C SER A 376 42.06 9.34 5.96
N ALA A 377 42.87 8.99 4.97
CA ALA A 377 42.73 9.45 3.61
C ALA A 377 42.90 8.29 2.63
N TYR A 378 42.35 8.43 1.41
CA TYR A 378 42.56 7.45 0.34
C TYR A 378 43.20 8.14 -0.86
N VAL A 379 44.47 7.83 -1.12
CA VAL A 379 45.29 8.51 -2.13
C VAL A 379 46.03 7.44 -2.94
N GLU A 380 46.07 7.59 -4.27
CA GLU A 380 46.78 6.67 -5.17
C GLU A 380 46.43 5.18 -4.95
N LYS A 381 45.15 4.88 -4.71
CA LYS A 381 44.64 3.52 -4.42
C LYS A 381 45.17 2.88 -3.12
N LYS A 382 45.64 3.70 -2.18
CA LYS A 382 46.10 3.27 -0.85
C LYS A 382 45.34 4.01 0.24
N LEU A 383 45.03 3.31 1.32
CA LEU A 383 44.63 3.95 2.57
C LEU A 383 45.88 4.58 3.17
N VAL A 384 45.74 5.78 3.74
CA VAL A 384 46.78 6.45 4.51
C VAL A 384 46.21 6.78 5.88
N LEU A 385 46.90 6.37 6.94
CA LEU A 385 46.48 6.59 8.33
C LEU A 385 47.47 7.53 9.02
N HIS A 386 46.99 8.73 9.37
CA HIS A 386 47.76 9.73 10.09
C HIS A 386 47.40 9.75 11.56
N LEU A 387 48.39 9.54 12.44
CA LEU A 387 48.22 9.69 13.88
C LEU A 387 48.16 11.19 14.24
N ALA A 388 47.01 11.64 14.75
CA ALA A 388 46.80 13.03 15.18
C ALA A 388 47.17 13.22 16.66
N ASP A 389 46.71 12.31 17.53
CA ASP A 389 47.00 12.33 18.97
C ASP A 389 47.04 10.91 19.55
N SER A 390 47.73 10.73 20.67
CA SER A 390 47.79 9.46 21.40
C SER A 390 47.92 9.69 22.91
N VAL A 391 47.03 9.07 23.68
CA VAL A 391 47.04 9.06 25.15
C VAL A 391 47.25 7.64 25.65
N ILE A 392 48.16 7.47 26.62
CA ILE A 392 48.48 6.16 27.22
C ILE A 392 48.34 6.26 28.73
N GLU A 393 47.42 5.47 29.28
CA GLU A 393 47.22 5.35 30.71
C GLU A 393 47.73 3.99 31.21
N PRO A 394 48.62 3.96 32.22
CA PRO A 394 49.11 2.71 32.79
C PRO A 394 48.02 2.04 33.66
N LYS A 395 47.79 0.74 33.48
CA LYS A 395 46.89 -0.05 34.35
C LYS A 395 47.63 -0.98 35.30
N VAL A 396 48.46 -1.87 34.75
CA VAL A 396 49.19 -2.88 35.51
C VAL A 396 50.61 -3.01 34.99
N PHE A 397 51.58 -3.14 35.89
CA PHE A 397 52.98 -3.41 35.55
C PHE A 397 53.49 -4.58 36.39
N LYS A 398 54.10 -5.57 35.75
CA LYS A 398 54.75 -6.71 36.39
C LYS A 398 56.12 -6.96 35.73
N CYS A 399 57.17 -7.02 36.55
CA CYS A 399 58.52 -7.34 36.13
C CYS A 399 58.99 -8.59 36.89
N ALA A 400 59.51 -9.60 36.19
CA ALA A 400 59.90 -10.88 36.80
C ALA A 400 61.34 -10.88 37.41
N LEU A 401 61.92 -9.73 37.75
CA LEU A 401 63.27 -9.66 38.35
C LEU A 401 63.30 -8.97 39.72
N GLU A 402 63.64 -9.74 40.75
CA GLU A 402 63.96 -9.25 42.11
C GLU A 402 65.29 -8.45 42.19
N ARG A 403 65.97 -8.21 41.05
CA ARG A 403 67.24 -7.46 41.00
C ARG A 403 67.30 -6.53 39.77
N ALA A 404 66.52 -5.46 39.77
CA ALA A 404 66.82 -4.28 38.95
C ALA A 404 66.50 -3.03 39.77
N GLY A 405 67.55 -2.24 40.05
CA GLY A 405 67.40 -0.93 40.68
C GLY A 405 66.63 0.02 39.77
N ASP A 406 65.74 0.77 40.41
CA ASP A 406 64.90 1.85 39.87
C ASP A 406 63.81 1.43 38.87
N ASP A 407 62.80 0.73 39.41
CA ASP A 407 61.53 0.31 38.80
C ASP A 407 60.80 1.44 38.04
N LYS A 408 61.02 2.71 38.45
CA LYS A 408 60.48 3.90 37.76
C LYS A 408 61.16 4.19 36.42
N SER A 409 62.47 3.97 36.32
CA SER A 409 63.24 4.28 35.10
C SER A 409 62.88 3.34 33.95
N LEU A 410 62.70 2.05 34.25
CA LEU A 410 62.30 1.01 33.31
C LEU A 410 60.83 1.16 32.89
N SER A 411 59.94 1.46 33.83
CA SER A 411 58.53 1.74 33.52
C SER A 411 58.38 2.96 32.61
N HIS A 412 59.11 4.05 32.90
CA HIS A 412 59.14 5.25 32.06
C HIS A 412 59.75 4.98 30.67
N PHE A 413 60.80 4.16 30.61
CA PHE A 413 61.41 3.73 29.35
C PHE A 413 60.44 2.92 28.48
N LEU A 414 59.72 1.95 29.04
CA LEU A 414 58.71 1.17 28.34
C LEU A 414 57.51 2.02 27.90
N GLN A 415 57.09 2.99 28.71
CA GLN A 415 56.08 3.97 28.31
C GLN A 415 56.52 4.81 27.11
N ARG A 416 57.79 5.21 27.07
CA ARG A 416 58.37 5.96 25.96
C ARG A 416 58.50 5.11 24.69
N ILE A 417 58.86 3.83 24.80
CA ILE A 417 58.89 2.92 23.62
C ILE A 417 57.49 2.72 23.06
N ILE A 418 56.49 2.43 23.90
CA ILE A 418 55.13 2.16 23.40
C ILE A 418 54.54 3.40 22.71
N SER A 419 54.77 4.60 23.25
CA SER A 419 54.30 5.86 22.63
C SER A 419 55.06 6.24 21.36
N VAL A 420 56.40 6.21 21.38
CA VAL A 420 57.23 6.73 20.27
C VAL A 420 57.38 5.72 19.13
N ALA A 421 57.37 4.43 19.44
CA ALA A 421 57.67 3.35 18.50
C ALA A 421 56.50 2.38 18.30
N GLY A 422 55.86 1.95 19.40
CA GLY A 422 54.81 0.94 19.37
C GLY A 422 53.57 1.37 18.58
N ILE A 423 52.99 2.53 18.91
CA ILE A 423 51.78 3.03 18.23
C ILE A 423 52.02 3.27 16.73
N PRO A 424 53.08 3.99 16.30
CA PRO A 424 53.37 4.16 14.87
C PRO A 424 53.60 2.84 14.13
N GLU A 425 54.24 1.85 14.74
CA GLU A 425 54.46 0.53 14.12
C GLU A 425 53.15 -0.26 13.97
N VAL A 426 52.24 -0.20 14.94
CA VAL A 426 50.92 -0.83 14.79
C VAL A 426 50.16 -0.19 13.62
N ILE A 427 50.18 1.14 13.51
CA ILE A 427 49.53 1.87 12.40
C ILE A 427 50.18 1.51 11.05
N SER A 428 51.52 1.42 11.00
CA SER A 428 52.28 1.08 9.79
C SER A 428 51.98 -0.34 9.28
N ARG A 429 51.52 -1.25 10.15
CA ARG A 429 51.07 -2.60 9.78
C ARG A 429 49.61 -2.65 9.35
N ILE A 430 48.74 -1.86 9.99
CA ILE A 430 47.30 -1.83 9.69
C ILE A 430 47.04 -1.23 8.31
N GLU A 431 47.70 -0.12 7.97
CA GLU A 431 47.52 0.60 6.71
C GLU A 431 47.69 -0.29 5.45
N PRO A 432 48.82 -1.01 5.27
CA PRO A 432 49.01 -1.90 4.12
C PRO A 432 48.12 -3.15 4.19
N ALA A 433 47.79 -3.64 5.38
CA ALA A 433 46.90 -4.79 5.53
C ALA A 433 45.48 -4.47 5.04
N LEU A 434 44.91 -3.34 5.46
CA LEU A 434 43.60 -2.88 5.01
C LEU A 434 43.61 -2.52 3.51
N THR A 435 44.68 -1.88 3.04
CA THR A 435 44.85 -1.61 1.61
C THR A 435 44.88 -2.90 0.78
N SER A 436 45.64 -3.90 1.23
CA SER A 436 45.70 -5.22 0.58
C SER A 436 44.33 -5.91 0.58
N LEU A 437 43.59 -5.85 1.69
CA LEU A 437 42.24 -6.39 1.79
C LEU A 437 41.30 -5.74 0.78
N MET A 438 41.22 -4.41 0.75
CA MET A 438 40.38 -3.67 -0.21
C MET A 438 40.75 -3.99 -1.67
N ASN A 439 42.05 -4.12 -1.96
CA ASN A 439 42.54 -4.45 -3.30
C ASN A 439 42.22 -5.91 -3.68
N SER A 440 42.29 -6.85 -2.74
CA SER A 440 41.88 -8.25 -2.96
C SER A 440 40.40 -8.38 -3.32
N LYS A 441 39.58 -7.42 -2.87
CA LYS A 441 38.14 -7.31 -3.17
C LYS A 441 37.85 -6.49 -4.43
N GLY A 442 38.87 -5.98 -5.11
CA GLY A 442 38.74 -5.32 -6.41
C GLY A 442 38.53 -3.81 -6.37
N LEU A 443 38.74 -3.14 -5.23
CA LEU A 443 38.62 -1.66 -5.16
C LEU A 443 39.59 -0.96 -6.12
N ASN A 444 40.78 -1.53 -6.31
CA ASN A 444 41.80 -1.04 -7.23
C ASN A 444 41.39 -1.07 -8.70
N LEU A 445 40.32 -1.78 -9.07
CA LEU A 445 39.78 -1.79 -10.43
C LEU A 445 38.99 -0.52 -10.75
N PHE A 446 38.51 0.19 -9.73
CA PHE A 446 37.75 1.43 -9.88
C PHE A 446 38.69 2.65 -9.90
N GLU A 447 38.34 3.63 -10.74
CA GLU A 447 38.99 4.95 -10.74
C GLU A 447 38.26 5.86 -9.75
N ILE A 448 38.70 5.84 -8.49
CA ILE A 448 38.10 6.65 -7.42
C ILE A 448 38.67 8.07 -7.47
N LYS A 449 37.86 9.04 -7.88
CA LYS A 449 38.26 10.45 -8.04
C LYS A 449 37.97 11.26 -6.78
N ASN A 450 39.01 11.86 -6.21
CA ASN A 450 38.95 12.75 -5.04
C ASN A 450 38.06 12.20 -3.89
N PRO A 451 38.35 10.99 -3.37
CA PRO A 451 37.60 10.45 -2.24
C PRO A 451 37.90 11.24 -0.97
N GLU A 452 36.86 11.49 -0.19
CA GLU A 452 36.96 12.14 1.11
C GLU A 452 36.42 11.20 2.18
N ILE A 453 37.23 10.95 3.20
CA ILE A 453 36.82 10.23 4.40
C ILE A 453 36.55 11.30 5.46
N ILE A 454 35.28 11.48 5.81
CA ILE A 454 34.84 12.52 6.74
C ILE A 454 34.35 11.83 8.00
N THR A 455 35.00 12.12 9.12
CA THR A 455 34.51 11.74 10.44
C THR A 455 33.67 12.89 10.99
N LYS A 456 32.46 12.57 11.45
CA LYS A 456 31.57 13.52 12.13
C LYS A 456 31.14 12.86 13.43
N GLU A 457 30.93 13.67 14.45
CA GLU A 457 30.28 13.21 15.67
C GLU A 457 28.92 12.58 15.32
N PRO A 458 28.54 11.44 15.96
CA PRO A 458 27.12 11.15 16.10
C PRO A 458 26.52 12.37 16.80
N LYS A 459 25.53 13.04 16.20
CA LYS A 459 24.95 14.28 16.76
C LYS A 459 24.72 14.17 18.27
N MET A 460 25.66 14.66 19.07
CA MET A 460 25.63 15.89 19.87
C MET A 460 24.34 16.22 20.64
N GLU A 461 23.45 15.26 20.95
CA GLU A 461 22.32 15.51 21.86
C GLU A 461 22.62 15.15 23.32
N ASP A 462 23.58 14.25 23.62
CA ASP A 462 23.82 13.77 25.00
C ASP A 462 24.93 14.51 25.77
N MET A 463 25.96 15.04 25.10
CA MET A 463 27.07 15.77 25.77
C MET A 463 26.77 17.25 26.05
N ASP A 464 26.00 17.92 25.20
CA ASP A 464 25.52 19.28 25.46
C ASP A 464 24.51 19.29 26.60
N LEU A 465 23.74 18.21 26.77
CA LEU A 465 22.83 18.00 27.87
C LEU A 465 23.60 17.96 29.21
N GLN A 466 24.61 17.09 29.39
CA GLN A 466 25.36 17.02 30.66
C GLN A 466 26.05 18.34 31.03
N ARG A 467 26.62 19.06 30.05
CA ARG A 467 27.27 20.36 30.30
C ARG A 467 26.24 21.47 30.59
N ALA A 468 25.10 21.47 29.91
CA ALA A 468 24.00 22.39 30.18
C ALA A 468 23.37 22.13 31.56
N ILE A 469 23.24 20.86 31.95
CA ILE A 469 22.74 20.43 33.27
C ILE A 469 23.66 20.90 34.38
N ALA A 470 24.96 20.63 34.29
CA ALA A 470 25.93 21.06 35.30
C ALA A 470 25.95 22.59 35.46
N ASN A 471 25.77 23.34 34.37
CA ASN A 471 25.68 24.80 34.39
C ASN A 471 24.33 25.33 34.91
N ALA A 472 23.24 24.57 34.71
CA ALA A 472 21.88 24.95 35.11
C ALA A 472 21.52 24.49 36.53
N GLN A 473 22.19 23.47 37.08
CA GLN A 473 21.91 22.83 38.36
C GLN A 473 21.78 23.82 39.53
N PRO A 474 22.65 24.84 39.70
CA PRO A 474 22.52 25.79 40.81
C PRO A 474 21.23 26.62 40.72
N GLN A 475 20.83 27.04 39.51
CA GLN A 475 19.63 27.84 39.28
C GLN A 475 18.35 26.99 39.33
N LEU A 476 18.44 25.72 38.92
CA LEU A 476 17.39 24.71 39.06
C LEU A 476 17.10 24.41 40.54
N VAL A 477 18.14 24.21 41.35
CA VAL A 477 17.98 23.99 42.80
C VAL A 477 17.34 25.20 43.47
N GLU A 478 17.74 26.41 43.08
CA GLU A 478 17.13 27.64 43.58
C GLU A 478 15.65 27.75 43.21
N SER A 479 15.31 27.53 41.94
CA SER A 479 13.94 27.64 41.43
C SER A 479 13.01 26.57 41.99
N LEU A 480 13.47 25.31 42.06
CA LEU A 480 12.67 24.18 42.55
C LEU A 480 12.60 24.09 44.08
N SER A 481 13.46 24.82 44.81
CA SER A 481 13.38 24.90 46.28
C SER A 481 12.09 25.54 46.81
N HIS A 482 11.34 26.23 45.93
CA HIS A 482 10.01 26.75 46.23
C HIS A 482 8.91 25.68 46.16
N THR A 483 9.14 24.55 45.47
CA THR A 483 8.16 23.46 45.27
C THR A 483 8.76 22.06 45.45
N PRO A 484 9.40 21.74 46.59
CA PRO A 484 10.12 20.48 46.80
C PRO A 484 9.21 19.24 46.85
N GLU A 485 7.96 19.40 47.28
CA GLU A 485 6.99 18.27 47.35
C GLU A 485 6.45 17.87 45.97
N TRP A 486 6.24 18.85 45.08
CA TRP A 486 5.89 18.57 43.69
C TRP A 486 7.04 17.84 42.98
N LEU A 487 8.28 18.28 43.22
CA LEU A 487 9.47 17.64 42.70
C LEU A 487 9.59 16.18 43.19
N LEU A 488 9.37 15.94 44.47
CA LEU A 488 9.40 14.59 45.04
C LEU A 488 8.33 13.67 44.41
N MET A 489 7.12 14.19 44.19
CA MET A 489 6.04 13.45 43.52
C MET A 489 6.41 13.08 42.09
N LYS A 490 6.96 14.02 41.32
CA LYS A 490 7.39 13.76 39.94
C LYS A 490 8.58 12.83 39.88
N ALA A 491 9.58 13.01 40.75
CA ALA A 491 10.74 12.12 40.83
C ALA A 491 10.32 10.66 41.09
N LYS A 492 9.29 10.42 41.92
CA LYS A 492 8.73 9.06 42.13
C LYS A 492 8.09 8.46 40.87
N CYS A 493 7.53 9.28 39.97
CA CYS A 493 7.00 8.80 38.68
C CYS A 493 8.13 8.36 37.73
N PHE A 494 9.26 9.06 37.75
CA PHE A 494 10.42 8.75 36.91
C PHE A 494 11.35 7.69 37.53
N LEU A 495 11.28 7.48 38.86
CA LEU A 495 12.07 6.52 39.62
C LEU A 495 11.19 5.55 40.44
N PRO A 496 10.28 4.78 39.81
CA PRO A 496 9.27 3.97 40.51
C PRO A 496 9.86 2.84 41.39
N HIS A 497 11.13 2.48 41.17
CA HIS A 497 11.81 1.39 41.87
C HIS A 497 12.88 1.85 42.88
N MET A 498 13.12 3.16 43.03
CA MET A 498 14.02 3.68 44.07
C MET A 498 13.26 4.11 45.33
N ASP A 499 13.72 3.64 46.48
CA ASP A 499 13.14 4.02 47.77
C ASP A 499 13.57 5.44 48.17
N LEU A 500 12.75 6.44 47.83
CA LEU A 500 12.97 7.85 48.16
C LEU A 500 12.40 8.27 49.52
N SER A 501 11.96 7.32 50.37
CA SER A 501 11.33 7.63 51.67
C SER A 501 12.26 8.37 52.64
N HIS A 502 13.56 8.12 52.56
CA HIS A 502 14.60 8.78 53.36
C HIS A 502 14.77 10.28 53.02
N VAL A 503 14.38 10.70 51.81
CA VAL A 503 14.42 12.09 51.36
C VAL A 503 13.23 12.89 51.90
N ASP A 504 12.13 12.21 52.26
CA ASP A 504 10.89 12.85 52.71
C ASP A 504 11.05 13.57 54.06
N GLY A 505 11.90 13.03 54.94
CA GLY A 505 12.19 13.57 56.27
C GLY A 505 13.19 14.74 56.32
N ILE A 506 13.72 15.21 55.18
CA ILE A 506 14.71 16.29 55.14
C ILE A 506 13.99 17.65 55.20
N THR A 507 14.25 18.43 56.25
CA THR A 507 13.61 19.75 56.47
C THR A 507 14.22 20.89 55.66
N ASP A 508 15.48 20.76 55.23
CA ASP A 508 16.17 21.73 54.39
C ASP A 508 15.76 21.56 52.91
N ARG A 509 15.02 22.54 52.39
CA ARG A 509 14.42 22.51 51.05
C ARG A 509 15.44 22.47 49.92
N LYS A 510 16.54 23.22 50.01
CA LYS A 510 17.57 23.22 48.95
C LYS A 510 18.32 21.89 48.93
N LYS A 511 18.60 21.34 50.12
CA LYS A 511 19.24 20.03 50.26
C LYS A 511 18.33 18.88 49.79
N LYS A 512 17.02 18.96 50.07
CA LYS A 512 16.01 18.00 49.58
C LYS A 512 15.94 17.97 48.05
N VAL A 513 15.94 19.14 47.41
CA VAL A 513 15.94 19.27 45.94
C VAL A 513 17.24 18.75 45.30
N LEU A 514 18.39 19.11 45.86
CA LEU A 514 19.69 18.65 45.34
C LEU A 514 19.79 17.11 45.32
N LEU A 515 19.37 16.46 46.40
CA LEU A 515 19.38 14.99 46.49
C LEU A 515 18.42 14.32 45.49
N LEU A 516 17.28 14.96 45.19
CA LEU A 516 16.34 14.44 44.19
C LEU A 516 16.87 14.59 42.77
N LEU A 517 17.51 15.73 42.48
CA LEU A 517 18.15 15.96 41.19
C LEU A 517 19.33 15.00 40.98
N ASP A 518 20.19 14.80 41.99
CA ASP A 518 21.27 13.82 41.89
C ASP A 518 20.74 12.39 41.67
N ALA A 519 19.63 12.01 42.32
CA ALA A 519 19.03 10.69 42.14
C ALA A 519 18.49 10.47 40.72
N LEU A 520 17.86 11.51 40.14
CA LEU A 520 17.34 11.49 38.77
C LEU A 520 18.48 11.51 37.73
N GLU A 521 19.56 12.23 38.00
CA GLU A 521 20.75 12.28 37.12
C GLU A 521 21.46 10.92 37.10
N ASN A 522 21.60 10.28 38.27
CA ASN A 522 22.20 8.95 38.40
C ASN A 522 21.35 7.82 37.77
N ALA A 523 20.07 8.05 37.49
CA ALA A 523 19.18 7.07 36.86
C ALA A 523 19.35 6.96 35.34
N GLY A 524 20.05 7.91 34.72
CA GLY A 524 20.44 7.87 33.31
C GLY A 524 19.95 9.06 32.48
N PRO A 525 20.63 9.36 31.35
CA PRO A 525 20.41 10.59 30.57
C PRO A 525 19.02 10.69 29.95
N ILE A 526 18.40 9.56 29.59
CA ILE A 526 17.04 9.53 29.02
C ILE A 526 15.99 9.94 30.06
N ILE A 527 16.06 9.36 31.26
CA ILE A 527 15.14 9.69 32.37
C ILE A 527 15.32 11.15 32.76
N TRP A 528 16.57 11.61 32.79
CA TRP A 528 16.87 13.00 33.07
C TRP A 528 16.35 13.96 31.99
N LYS A 529 16.50 13.62 30.69
CA LYS A 529 15.98 14.41 29.55
C LYS A 529 14.46 14.53 29.62
N GLN A 530 13.76 13.41 29.86
CA GLN A 530 12.30 13.39 30.05
C GLN A 530 11.85 14.17 31.28
N PHE A 531 12.60 14.05 32.39
CA PHE A 531 12.34 14.78 33.61
C PHE A 531 12.51 16.30 33.41
N ILE A 532 13.60 16.74 32.77
CA ILE A 532 13.85 18.15 32.46
C ILE A 532 12.78 18.72 31.51
N GLN A 533 12.37 17.96 30.50
CA GLN A 533 11.24 18.35 29.65
C GLN A 533 9.95 18.49 30.47
N CYS A 534 9.66 17.58 31.40
CA CYS A 534 8.52 17.70 32.33
C CYS A 534 8.64 18.94 33.23
N VAL A 535 9.84 19.24 33.75
CA VAL A 535 10.09 20.44 34.57
C VAL A 535 9.97 21.73 33.76
N CYS A 536 10.40 21.76 32.50
CA CYS A 536 10.22 22.94 31.65
C CYS A 536 8.74 23.14 31.26
N MET A 537 7.99 22.06 31.09
CA MET A 537 6.57 22.12 30.71
C MET A 537 5.62 22.39 31.87
N GLU A 538 5.93 21.92 33.08
CA GLU A 538 5.06 22.00 34.25
C GLU A 538 5.62 22.85 35.41
N GLY A 539 6.94 23.03 35.45
CA GLY A 539 7.63 23.79 36.49
C GLY A 539 7.76 25.28 36.13
N ASN A 540 7.76 26.13 37.15
CA ASN A 540 7.83 27.58 36.98
C ASN A 540 9.30 28.04 36.96
N LEU A 541 10.01 27.75 35.86
CA LEU A 541 11.42 28.11 35.68
C LEU A 541 11.58 29.53 35.09
N PRO A 542 12.65 30.27 35.41
CA PRO A 542 12.99 31.50 34.70
C PRO A 542 13.23 31.23 33.21
N MET A 543 12.70 32.11 32.35
CA MET A 543 12.70 31.94 30.88
C MET A 543 14.10 31.67 30.30
N ASP A 544 15.14 32.31 30.83
CA ASP A 544 16.52 32.11 30.37
C ASP A 544 17.04 30.69 30.68
N LEU A 545 16.64 30.15 31.84
CA LEU A 545 16.99 28.79 32.28
C LEU A 545 16.18 27.74 31.51
N GLU A 546 14.90 28.01 31.25
CA GLU A 546 14.03 27.16 30.43
C GLU A 546 14.53 27.07 28.99
N ILE A 547 14.90 28.20 28.37
CA ILE A 547 15.50 28.23 27.03
C ILE A 547 16.80 27.42 27.01
N GLN A 548 17.67 27.60 28.01
CA GLN A 548 18.92 26.86 28.12
C GLN A 548 18.69 25.34 28.23
N LEU A 549 17.72 24.90 29.06
CA LEU A 549 17.40 23.49 29.25
C LEU A 549 16.69 22.88 28.03
N MET A 550 15.72 23.56 27.44
CA MET A 550 14.99 23.12 26.25
C MET A 550 15.90 23.05 25.01
N SER A 551 16.85 23.97 24.89
CA SER A 551 17.84 23.93 23.81
C SER A 551 18.80 22.73 23.92
N ALA A 552 19.04 22.24 25.14
CA ALA A 552 19.91 21.10 25.39
C ALA A 552 19.17 19.75 25.39
N SER A 553 17.87 19.74 25.72
CA SER A 553 17.07 18.52 25.79
C SER A 553 16.35 18.14 24.50
N GLY A 554 16.37 18.96 23.44
CA GLY A 554 15.69 18.69 22.16
C GLY A 554 14.16 18.50 22.26
N GLU A 555 13.45 18.60 21.14
CA GLU A 555 12.01 18.28 21.06
C GLU A 555 11.84 16.76 20.81
N GLY A 556 11.49 16.01 21.86
CA GLY A 556 11.22 14.57 21.78
C GLY A 556 9.81 14.21 22.26
N ASN A 557 9.13 13.33 21.51
CA ASN A 557 7.77 12.85 21.78
C ASN A 557 7.69 12.02 23.08
N LEU A 558 6.89 12.47 24.05
CA LEU A 558 6.75 11.87 25.39
C LEU A 558 5.50 10.98 25.57
N ASN A 559 4.88 10.46 24.50
CA ASN A 559 3.51 9.91 24.59
C ASN A 559 3.37 8.39 24.47
N GLN A 560 4.31 7.55 24.93
CA GLN A 560 4.14 6.09 24.78
C GLN A 560 4.40 5.13 25.95
N GLU A 561 4.74 5.56 27.17
CA GLU A 561 4.98 4.58 28.26
C GLU A 561 4.36 4.89 29.65
N GLN A 562 3.32 5.74 29.76
CA GLN A 562 2.68 6.03 31.06
C GLN A 562 1.36 5.30 31.38
N GLU A 563 0.81 4.45 30.50
CA GLU A 563 -0.49 3.79 30.76
C GLU A 563 -0.43 2.43 31.48
N ALA A 564 0.73 1.97 31.96
CA ALA A 564 0.84 0.64 32.57
C ALA A 564 0.77 0.57 34.11
N PHE A 565 0.56 1.67 34.84
CA PHE A 565 0.55 1.63 36.31
C PHE A 565 -0.51 2.54 36.95
N ALA A 566 -1.77 2.09 37.03
CA ALA A 566 -2.70 2.41 38.13
C ALA A 566 -4.04 1.63 38.07
N GLU A 567 -4.06 0.40 38.56
CA GLU A 567 -5.22 -0.20 39.25
C GLU A 567 -4.65 -0.80 40.56
N ALA A 568 -5.08 -0.49 41.79
CA ALA A 568 -6.43 -0.58 42.37
C ALA A 568 -6.48 0.14 43.76
N PRO A 569 -7.47 -0.08 44.66
CA PRO A 569 -8.66 0.77 44.85
C PRO A 569 -8.79 1.40 46.26
N SER A 570 -9.52 2.51 46.43
CA SER A 570 -10.27 2.80 47.68
C SER A 570 -11.23 4.01 47.64
N GLN A 571 -12.49 3.70 47.95
CA GLN A 571 -13.53 4.39 48.74
C GLN A 571 -13.42 5.92 49.04
N SER A 572 -14.50 6.63 48.69
CA SER A 572 -14.93 7.97 49.15
C SER A 572 -15.28 8.01 50.67
N PRO A 573 -15.59 9.16 51.36
CA PRO A 573 -16.02 10.47 50.82
C PRO A 573 -15.61 11.76 51.61
N SER A 574 -16.07 12.92 51.09
CA SER A 574 -16.61 14.12 51.78
C SER A 574 -15.89 15.48 51.64
N GLN A 575 -16.61 16.43 51.00
CA GLN A 575 -16.50 17.90 51.08
C GLN A 575 -16.96 18.41 52.49
N PRO A 576 -17.04 19.73 52.85
CA PRO A 576 -16.94 20.97 52.06
C PRO A 576 -16.28 22.19 52.76
N THR A 577 -16.26 23.34 52.05
CA THR A 577 -16.48 24.76 52.47
C THR A 577 -15.48 25.67 51.74
N GLY A 578 -15.79 26.83 51.16
CA GLY A 578 -16.99 27.66 51.02
C GLY A 578 -16.52 29.13 50.84
N LEU A 579 -17.09 29.84 49.85
CA LEU A 579 -17.18 31.33 49.74
C LEU A 579 -15.87 32.15 49.61
N GLU A 580 -15.76 33.27 48.88
CA GLU A 580 -16.56 34.01 47.88
C GLU A 580 -15.75 35.26 47.45
N ARG A 581 -16.16 35.89 46.32
CA ARG A 581 -15.98 37.33 45.90
C ARG A 581 -14.70 37.73 45.16
N ARG A 582 -14.77 38.00 43.83
CA ARG A 582 -15.32 39.19 43.09
C ARG A 582 -14.50 40.47 43.36
N ARG A 583 -14.12 41.35 42.42
CA ARG A 583 -14.26 41.53 40.95
C ARG A 583 -13.46 42.79 40.54
N HIS A 584 -13.13 42.91 39.25
CA HIS A 584 -12.74 44.12 38.47
C HIS A 584 -11.37 44.77 38.81
N GLY A 585 -10.45 45.06 37.89
CA GLY A 585 -10.39 44.92 36.43
C GLY A 585 -9.37 45.95 35.89
N SER A 586 -8.38 45.53 35.11
CA SER A 586 -7.81 46.32 34.00
C SER A 586 -6.78 45.47 33.23
N ASN A 587 -7.06 45.28 31.95
CA ASN A 587 -6.20 44.91 30.83
C ASN A 587 -4.71 44.61 31.12
N SER A 588 -4.34 43.35 30.93
CA SER A 588 -3.12 42.97 30.22
C SER A 588 -3.45 41.80 29.28
N HIS A 589 -2.98 41.91 28.04
CA HIS A 589 -3.22 40.95 26.96
C HIS A 589 -2.80 39.52 27.35
N PRO A 590 -3.60 38.48 27.07
CA PRO A 590 -3.16 37.10 27.25
C PRO A 590 -2.23 36.70 26.09
N ASN A 591 -1.15 36.02 26.46
CA ASN A 591 -0.07 35.56 25.61
C ASN A 591 -0.60 34.73 24.43
N GLY A 592 -0.64 35.30 23.22
CA GLY A 592 -1.25 34.67 22.04
C GLY A 592 -0.54 33.43 21.51
N LYS A 593 0.66 33.10 22.03
CA LYS A 593 1.46 31.93 21.63
C LYS A 593 1.04 30.65 22.35
N GLU A 594 0.84 30.68 23.67
CA GLU A 594 0.40 29.52 24.47
C GLU A 594 -0.98 29.01 24.03
N SER A 595 -1.94 29.93 23.81
CA SER A 595 -3.29 29.53 23.35
C SER A 595 -3.30 28.92 21.94
N LYS A 596 -2.29 29.19 21.11
CA LYS A 596 -2.15 28.60 19.76
C LYS A 596 -1.50 27.22 19.82
N GLN A 597 -0.48 27.03 20.66
CA GLN A 597 0.16 25.74 20.86
C GLN A 597 -0.84 24.72 21.44
N GLN A 598 -1.56 25.09 22.49
CA GLN A 598 -2.60 24.24 23.08
C GLN A 598 -3.71 23.86 22.07
N ARG A 599 -4.04 24.77 21.14
CA ARG A 599 -4.98 24.52 20.03
C ARG A 599 -4.45 23.48 19.03
N LEU A 600 -3.17 23.57 18.67
CA LEU A 600 -2.51 22.64 17.76
C LEU A 600 -2.40 21.25 18.39
N ASP A 601 -1.97 21.16 19.65
CA ASP A 601 -1.81 19.89 20.36
C ASP A 601 -3.15 19.15 20.52
N SER A 602 -4.22 19.89 20.85
CA SER A 602 -5.58 19.32 20.97
C SER A 602 -6.10 18.79 19.62
N ALA A 603 -5.84 19.51 18.53
CA ALA A 603 -6.24 19.08 17.20
C ALA A 603 -5.44 17.86 16.72
N GLU A 604 -4.16 17.78 17.08
CA GLU A 604 -3.29 16.66 16.75
C GLU A 604 -3.68 15.38 17.49
N ARG A 605 -4.03 15.46 18.79
CA ARG A 605 -4.61 14.33 19.52
C ARG A 605 -5.91 13.86 18.89
N TYR A 606 -6.79 14.80 18.54
CA TYR A 606 -8.04 14.46 17.86
C TYR A 606 -7.82 13.78 16.50
N ARG A 607 -6.79 14.20 15.75
CA ARG A 607 -6.39 13.56 14.50
C ARG A 607 -5.99 12.11 14.71
N HIS A 608 -5.15 11.82 15.71
CA HIS A 608 -4.74 10.46 16.07
C HIS A 608 -5.94 9.59 16.49
N LEU A 609 -6.88 10.13 17.26
CA LEU A 609 -8.11 9.41 17.64
C LEU A 609 -8.95 9.00 16.43
N ILE A 610 -9.09 9.88 15.43
CA ILE A 610 -9.80 9.55 14.19
C ILE A 610 -9.04 8.48 13.40
N ILE A 611 -7.72 8.60 13.26
CA ILE A 611 -6.87 7.61 12.56
C ILE A 611 -7.01 6.24 13.22
N ALA A 612 -6.84 6.16 14.54
CA ALA A 612 -6.99 4.92 15.30
C ALA A 612 -8.39 4.31 15.13
N SER A 613 -9.43 5.14 15.20
CA SER A 613 -10.80 4.66 14.98
C SER A 613 -11.06 4.14 13.56
N MET A 614 -10.46 4.77 12.54
CA MET A 614 -10.56 4.30 11.16
C MET A 614 -9.77 3.01 10.92
N CYS A 615 -8.58 2.89 11.50
CA CYS A 615 -7.78 1.65 11.48
C CYS A 615 -8.51 0.51 12.20
N GLN A 616 -9.16 0.79 13.33
CA GLN A 616 -9.95 -0.21 14.06
C GLN A 616 -11.23 -0.62 13.29
N ARG A 617 -11.93 0.34 12.66
CA ARG A 617 -13.19 0.07 11.93
C ARG A 617 -12.98 -0.59 10.58
N TYR A 618 -11.93 -0.20 9.84
CA TYR A 618 -11.71 -0.57 8.44
C TYR A 618 -10.38 -1.28 8.17
N GLY A 619 -9.50 -1.39 9.17
CA GLY A 619 -8.25 -2.15 9.11
C GLY A 619 -8.40 -3.63 9.45
N ASN A 620 -7.27 -4.35 9.42
CA ASN A 620 -7.23 -5.82 9.52
C ASN A 620 -7.38 -6.39 10.94
N GLU A 621 -7.42 -5.55 11.98
CA GLU A 621 -7.33 -5.98 13.38
C GLU A 621 -8.59 -6.65 13.95
N ARG A 622 -9.75 -6.54 13.30
CA ARG A 622 -10.96 -7.30 13.69
C ARG A 622 -10.75 -8.83 13.66
N ALA A 623 -9.64 -9.33 13.11
CA ALA A 623 -9.30 -10.75 13.13
C ALA A 623 -8.83 -11.30 14.49
N ALA A 624 -8.35 -10.46 15.42
CA ALA A 624 -7.83 -10.94 16.70
C ALA A 624 -8.93 -11.24 17.75
N GLY A 625 -10.05 -10.50 17.72
CA GLY A 625 -11.15 -10.67 18.68
C GLY A 625 -12.18 -11.76 18.34
N ALA A 626 -12.14 -12.33 17.13
CA ALA A 626 -13.05 -13.38 16.67
C ALA A 626 -12.42 -14.79 16.71
N ALA A 627 -11.34 -14.97 17.48
CA ALA A 627 -10.61 -16.24 17.61
C ALA A 627 -11.32 -17.31 18.48
N VAL A 628 -12.57 -17.07 18.92
CA VAL A 628 -13.36 -18.05 19.68
C VAL A 628 -14.53 -18.54 18.82
N LEU A 629 -14.23 -19.42 17.86
CA LEU A 629 -15.05 -20.50 17.28
C LEU A 629 -14.52 -20.77 15.86
N GLY A 630 -13.96 -21.95 15.63
CA GLY A 630 -13.38 -22.35 14.35
C GLY A 630 -14.32 -22.11 13.16
N LYS A 631 -14.04 -21.07 12.37
CA LYS A 631 -14.77 -20.73 11.15
C LYS A 631 -13.81 -20.43 10.01
N VAL A 632 -14.20 -20.89 8.83
CA VAL A 632 -13.59 -20.59 7.53
C VAL A 632 -13.41 -19.09 7.35
N GLN A 633 -12.15 -18.67 7.21
CA GLN A 633 -11.71 -17.30 7.03
C GLN A 633 -12.27 -16.71 5.72
N THR A 634 -13.15 -15.72 5.81
CA THR A 634 -13.31 -14.74 4.72
C THR A 634 -12.06 -13.85 4.74
N PRO A 635 -11.37 -13.61 3.61
CA PRO A 635 -10.18 -12.77 3.60
C PRO A 635 -10.49 -11.38 4.17
N ALA A 636 -9.52 -10.81 4.90
CA ALA A 636 -9.68 -9.50 5.52
C ALA A 636 -10.00 -8.43 4.46
N PHE A 637 -10.77 -7.40 4.85
CA PHE A 637 -11.23 -6.31 3.98
C PHE A 637 -10.10 -5.72 3.09
N SER A 638 -8.88 -5.58 3.62
CA SER A 638 -7.75 -5.04 2.87
C SER A 638 -7.07 -6.03 1.92
N GLN A 639 -7.22 -7.35 2.14
CA GLN A 639 -6.49 -8.39 1.41
C GLN A 639 -7.13 -8.74 0.06
N ALA A 640 -8.43 -8.48 -0.10
CA ALA A 640 -9.18 -8.77 -1.31
C ALA A 640 -9.61 -7.52 -2.11
N PHE A 641 -9.28 -6.31 -1.67
CA PHE A 641 -9.65 -5.09 -2.39
C PHE A 641 -8.90 -5.02 -3.74
N VAL A 642 -9.64 -4.72 -4.80
CA VAL A 642 -9.11 -4.46 -6.16
C VAL A 642 -9.65 -3.11 -6.62
N ASN A 643 -8.80 -2.34 -7.29
CA ASN A 643 -9.18 -1.02 -7.80
C ASN A 643 -10.36 -1.10 -8.76
N LEU A 644 -11.29 -0.15 -8.66
CA LEU A 644 -12.47 -0.11 -9.53
C LEU A 644 -12.18 0.67 -10.81
N VAL A 645 -12.88 0.34 -11.89
CA VAL A 645 -12.89 1.16 -13.10
C VAL A 645 -13.77 2.40 -12.84
N ILE A 646 -13.18 3.58 -12.94
CA ILE A 646 -13.87 4.87 -12.79
C ILE A 646 -13.73 5.64 -14.10
N ARG A 647 -14.82 6.21 -14.62
CA ARG A 647 -14.80 7.04 -15.84
C ARG A 647 -15.41 8.40 -15.57
N GLN A 648 -14.74 9.45 -16.02
CA GLN A 648 -15.25 10.82 -15.89
C GLN A 648 -16.47 11.04 -16.80
N SER A 649 -17.42 11.86 -16.35
CA SER A 649 -18.62 12.22 -17.12
C SER A 649 -18.88 13.73 -17.01
N LYS A 650 -19.33 14.38 -18.10
CA LYS A 650 -19.73 15.80 -18.05
C LYS A 650 -21.17 15.96 -17.51
N ALA A 651 -21.39 16.95 -16.65
CA ALA A 651 -22.67 17.22 -15.97
C ALA A 651 -23.87 17.44 -16.91
N SER A 652 -23.64 17.99 -18.12
CA SER A 652 -24.67 18.17 -19.15
C SER A 652 -25.36 16.87 -19.58
N ARG A 653 -24.70 15.71 -19.43
CA ARG A 653 -25.20 14.39 -19.86
C ARG A 653 -26.22 13.74 -18.91
N LEU A 654 -26.27 14.15 -17.64
CA LEU A 654 -27.24 13.60 -16.66
C LEU A 654 -28.58 14.35 -16.69
N LYS A 655 -28.56 15.65 -17.04
CA LYS A 655 -29.77 16.47 -17.19
C LYS A 655 -30.65 15.98 -18.35
N GLU A 656 -30.06 15.49 -19.44
CA GLU A 656 -30.79 14.82 -20.52
C GLU A 656 -31.33 13.42 -20.15
N ARG A 657 -30.73 12.75 -19.15
CA ARG A 657 -31.16 11.41 -18.69
C ARG A 657 -32.33 11.46 -17.71
N ALA A 658 -32.51 12.58 -17.02
CA ALA A 658 -33.50 12.72 -15.94
C ALA A 658 -34.87 13.21 -16.43
N ASP A 659 -34.93 14.03 -17.50
CA ASP A 659 -36.03 15.00 -17.62
C ASP A 659 -36.91 15.00 -18.88
N LYS A 660 -36.79 14.07 -19.85
CA LYS A 660 -37.69 14.12 -21.03
C LYS A 660 -38.28 12.76 -21.48
N PRO A 661 -39.60 12.57 -21.37
CA PRO A 661 -40.37 11.76 -22.31
C PRO A 661 -40.42 12.45 -23.67
N ARG A 662 -40.40 11.68 -24.77
CA ARG A 662 -40.36 12.14 -26.17
C ARG A 662 -41.37 13.27 -26.49
N GLU A 663 -40.92 14.29 -27.22
CA GLU A 663 -41.31 14.65 -28.60
C GLU A 663 -40.65 16.00 -28.98
N ASP A 664 -40.28 16.14 -30.26
CA ASP A 664 -39.76 17.32 -30.97
C ASP A 664 -38.46 17.98 -30.50
N LEU A 665 -37.37 17.77 -31.27
CA LEU A 665 -36.35 18.78 -31.61
C LEU A 665 -35.37 18.19 -32.64
N ALA A 666 -35.76 18.26 -33.92
CA ALA A 666 -34.83 18.16 -35.03
C ALA A 666 -34.11 19.51 -35.17
N GLY A 667 -32.80 19.52 -34.95
CA GLY A 667 -31.93 20.66 -35.21
C GLY A 667 -31.43 21.37 -33.97
N MET A 668 -30.28 20.95 -33.45
CA MET A 668 -29.36 21.82 -32.73
C MET A 668 -27.93 21.24 -32.79
N GLN A 669 -26.98 22.13 -33.02
CA GLN A 669 -25.61 21.86 -33.45
C GLN A 669 -24.82 20.95 -32.50
N GLU A 670 -24.10 20.00 -33.08
CA GLU A 670 -23.17 19.09 -32.40
C GLU A 670 -21.96 19.86 -31.87
N ALA A 671 -22.00 20.24 -30.59
CA ALA A 671 -20.89 20.90 -29.90
C ALA A 671 -19.86 19.90 -29.34
N GLU A 672 -18.65 20.01 -29.90
CA GLU A 672 -17.29 19.70 -29.41
C GLU A 672 -16.95 18.41 -28.61
N GLU A 673 -15.82 17.82 -29.04
CA GLU A 673 -15.15 16.60 -28.57
C GLU A 673 -14.96 16.50 -27.05
N CYS A 674 -15.17 15.29 -26.50
CA CYS A 674 -14.49 14.84 -25.28
C CYS A 674 -14.64 13.32 -25.09
N VAL A 675 -13.52 12.62 -25.08
CA VAL A 675 -13.39 11.16 -24.83
C VAL A 675 -13.73 10.85 -23.36
N ASP A 676 -14.45 9.75 -23.10
CA ASP A 676 -14.66 9.23 -21.73
C ASP A 676 -13.34 8.61 -21.23
N THR A 677 -12.53 9.40 -20.52
CA THR A 677 -11.22 8.95 -20.01
C THR A 677 -11.37 8.16 -18.71
N ALA A 678 -10.62 7.06 -18.59
CA ALA A 678 -10.48 6.33 -17.33
C ALA A 678 -9.74 7.20 -16.30
N VAL A 679 -10.24 7.25 -15.08
CA VAL A 679 -9.74 8.11 -13.99
C VAL A 679 -9.12 7.22 -12.92
N LYS A 680 -7.88 7.49 -12.51
CA LYS A 680 -7.30 6.82 -11.33
C LYS A 680 -7.83 7.47 -10.05
N VAL A 681 -7.77 6.73 -8.94
CA VAL A 681 -8.25 7.24 -7.65
C VAL A 681 -7.45 8.47 -7.17
N SER A 682 -6.16 8.55 -7.49
CA SER A 682 -5.30 9.73 -7.27
C SER A 682 -5.84 10.98 -7.97
N ASP A 683 -6.20 10.83 -9.24
CA ASP A 683 -6.61 11.91 -10.13
C ASP A 683 -7.95 12.54 -9.71
N LEU A 684 -8.75 11.85 -8.88
CA LEU A 684 -9.99 12.41 -8.29
C LEU A 684 -9.71 13.68 -7.48
N PHE A 685 -8.53 13.77 -6.87
CA PHE A 685 -8.18 14.85 -5.96
C PHE A 685 -7.25 15.91 -6.60
N GLU A 686 -6.63 15.63 -7.74
CA GLU A 686 -5.59 16.48 -8.36
C GLU A 686 -6.09 17.70 -9.13
N SER A 687 -7.39 17.82 -9.44
CA SER A 687 -7.87 18.99 -10.20
C SER A 687 -7.66 20.31 -9.45
N VAL A 688 -6.99 21.26 -10.12
CA VAL A 688 -6.64 22.60 -9.63
C VAL A 688 -7.91 23.39 -9.32
N VAL A 689 -8.16 23.64 -8.04
CA VAL A 689 -9.26 24.50 -7.58
C VAL A 689 -8.69 25.90 -7.36
N SER A 690 -9.44 26.92 -7.79
CA SER A 690 -9.13 28.31 -7.46
C SER A 690 -9.24 28.50 -5.96
N SER A 691 -8.24 29.15 -5.36
CA SER A 691 -8.16 29.37 -3.91
C SER A 691 -9.49 29.89 -3.33
N GLY A 692 -10.12 29.11 -2.44
CA GLY A 692 -11.29 29.50 -1.65
C GLY A 692 -12.63 28.81 -1.94
N THR A 693 -12.78 28.04 -3.04
CA THR A 693 -14.06 27.35 -3.35
C THR A 693 -14.05 25.89 -2.90
N THR A 694 -15.13 25.44 -2.24
CA THR A 694 -15.32 24.02 -1.89
C THR A 694 -15.44 23.13 -3.12
N LYS A 695 -14.60 22.10 -3.20
CA LYS A 695 -14.54 21.11 -4.28
C LYS A 695 -15.59 20.02 -4.03
N VAL A 696 -16.50 19.79 -4.99
CA VAL A 696 -17.54 18.76 -4.91
C VAL A 696 -17.29 17.68 -5.96
N ILE A 697 -17.00 16.47 -5.49
CA ILE A 697 -16.78 15.27 -6.31
C ILE A 697 -18.01 14.37 -6.17
N LEU A 698 -18.68 14.06 -7.28
CA LEU A 698 -19.84 13.17 -7.32
C LEU A 698 -19.48 11.86 -8.03
N LEU A 699 -19.46 10.77 -7.27
CA LEU A 699 -19.30 9.41 -7.77
C LEU A 699 -20.65 8.70 -7.83
N PHE A 700 -21.03 8.16 -8.98
CA PHE A 700 -22.30 7.44 -9.11
C PHE A 700 -22.14 6.08 -9.77
N GLY A 701 -23.09 5.18 -9.50
CA GLY A 701 -23.04 3.84 -10.07
C GLY A 701 -24.22 2.96 -9.65
N LYS A 702 -24.47 1.89 -10.41
CA LYS A 702 -25.50 0.88 -10.08
C LYS A 702 -25.23 0.23 -8.70
N PRO A 703 -26.23 -0.40 -8.06
CA PRO A 703 -26.02 -1.21 -6.85
C PRO A 703 -24.94 -2.28 -7.06
N GLY A 704 -24.17 -2.60 -6.02
CA GLY A 704 -23.13 -3.65 -6.07
C GLY A 704 -21.83 -3.30 -6.77
N MET A 705 -21.68 -2.09 -7.34
CA MET A 705 -20.50 -1.66 -8.10
C MET A 705 -19.27 -1.28 -7.25
N GLY A 706 -19.33 -1.41 -5.92
CA GLY A 706 -18.19 -1.13 -5.04
C GLY A 706 -18.06 0.32 -4.54
N LYS A 707 -19.10 1.16 -4.66
CA LYS A 707 -19.09 2.56 -4.17
C LYS A 707 -18.67 2.69 -2.71
N THR A 708 -19.41 2.06 -1.79
CA THR A 708 -19.12 2.07 -0.35
C THR A 708 -17.74 1.47 -0.02
N MET A 709 -17.38 0.38 -0.70
CA MET A 709 -16.06 -0.27 -0.55
C MET A 709 -14.92 0.69 -0.89
N LEU A 710 -15.07 1.50 -1.95
CA LEU A 710 -14.11 2.53 -2.32
C LEU A 710 -14.03 3.63 -1.24
N MET A 711 -15.15 4.04 -0.65
CA MET A 711 -15.18 5.07 0.40
C MET A 711 -14.43 4.62 1.65
N HIS A 712 -14.69 3.40 2.11
CA HIS A 712 -13.97 2.79 3.23
C HIS A 712 -12.47 2.64 2.91
N ARG A 713 -12.11 2.28 1.67
CA ARG A 713 -10.70 2.19 1.23
C ARG A 713 -10.01 3.56 1.21
N LEU A 714 -10.71 4.64 0.84
CA LEU A 714 -10.16 6.00 0.89
C LEU A 714 -9.89 6.43 2.34
N CYS A 715 -10.82 6.17 3.26
CA CYS A 715 -10.61 6.40 4.70
C CYS A 715 -9.41 5.63 5.23
N GLN A 716 -9.28 4.35 4.88
CA GLN A 716 -8.13 3.53 5.26
C GLN A 716 -6.83 4.11 4.69
N LYS A 717 -6.80 4.50 3.41
CA LYS A 717 -5.62 5.06 2.77
C LYS A 717 -5.21 6.41 3.35
N TRP A 718 -6.17 7.22 3.78
CA TRP A 718 -5.88 8.43 4.54
C TRP A 718 -5.26 8.11 5.91
N ALA A 719 -5.81 7.14 6.64
CA ALA A 719 -5.28 6.69 7.92
C ALA A 719 -3.86 6.07 7.81
N GLU A 720 -3.56 5.40 6.69
CA GLU A 720 -2.22 4.89 6.33
C GLU A 720 -1.26 5.98 5.80
N GLY A 721 -1.67 7.26 5.78
CA GLY A 721 -0.83 8.38 5.33
C GLY A 721 -0.73 8.58 3.81
N ALA A 722 -1.43 7.78 2.99
CA ALA A 722 -1.35 7.86 1.53
C ALA A 722 -2.09 9.07 0.92
N LEU A 723 -2.98 9.74 1.67
CA LEU A 723 -3.70 10.95 1.25
C LEU A 723 -3.24 12.20 2.03
N HIS A 724 -1.94 12.51 1.92
CA HIS A 724 -1.25 13.56 2.69
C HIS A 724 -1.78 14.98 2.47
N GLN A 725 -2.52 15.24 1.39
CA GLN A 725 -3.15 16.54 1.15
C GLN A 725 -4.25 16.87 2.18
N PHE A 726 -4.84 15.85 2.82
CA PHE A 726 -5.91 16.01 3.81
C PHE A 726 -5.38 15.79 5.25
N LEU A 727 -5.58 16.80 6.11
CA LEU A 727 -5.32 16.71 7.56
C LEU A 727 -6.40 15.90 8.28
N PHE A 728 -7.65 16.00 7.83
CA PHE A 728 -8.79 15.28 8.42
C PHE A 728 -9.67 14.68 7.32
N THR A 729 -10.13 13.45 7.54
CA THR A 729 -11.15 12.79 6.70
C THR A 729 -12.33 12.38 7.56
N PHE A 730 -13.54 12.73 7.14
CA PHE A 730 -14.79 12.40 7.84
C PHE A 730 -15.71 11.63 6.91
N LEU A 731 -16.18 10.46 7.34
CA LEU A 731 -17.14 9.64 6.60
C LEU A 731 -18.50 9.68 7.26
N PHE A 732 -19.50 10.10 6.49
CA PHE A 732 -20.90 10.11 6.88
C PHE A 732 -21.71 9.24 5.92
N GLU A 733 -22.34 8.19 6.45
CA GLU A 733 -23.22 7.32 5.68
C GLU A 733 -24.67 7.81 5.82
N PHE A 734 -25.36 8.11 4.71
CA PHE A 734 -26.72 8.65 4.75
C PHE A 734 -27.72 7.71 5.44
N ARG A 735 -27.47 6.40 5.40
CA ARG A 735 -28.22 5.40 6.18
C ARG A 735 -28.14 5.62 7.69
N GLN A 736 -26.99 6.06 8.21
CA GLN A 736 -26.80 6.40 9.62
C GLN A 736 -27.38 7.78 9.91
N LEU A 737 -27.22 8.73 8.98
CA LEU A 737 -27.75 10.08 9.15
C LEU A 737 -29.29 10.13 9.18
N ASN A 738 -29.98 9.21 8.48
CA ASN A 738 -31.44 9.06 8.54
C ASN A 738 -31.97 8.79 9.96
N LEU A 739 -31.12 8.31 10.85
CA LEU A 739 -31.48 7.94 12.23
C LEU A 739 -31.57 9.16 13.15
N ILE A 740 -31.09 10.31 12.65
CA ILE A 740 -31.05 11.57 13.37
C ILE A 740 -32.25 12.42 12.95
N SER A 741 -33.28 12.43 13.80
CA SER A 741 -34.49 13.24 13.58
C SER A 741 -34.36 14.67 14.10
N ARG A 742 -33.42 14.94 15.00
CA ARG A 742 -33.15 16.29 15.54
C ARG A 742 -32.33 17.15 14.57
N LYS A 743 -32.39 18.47 14.73
CA LYS A 743 -31.49 19.40 14.05
C LYS A 743 -30.14 19.43 14.77
N LEU A 744 -29.06 19.50 13.99
CA LEU A 744 -27.68 19.52 14.49
C LEU A 744 -26.96 20.79 14.04
N THR A 745 -26.05 21.26 14.88
CA THR A 745 -25.00 22.21 14.50
C THR A 745 -23.86 21.49 13.77
N LEU A 746 -22.98 22.24 13.10
CA LEU A 746 -21.78 21.66 12.46
C LEU A 746 -20.90 20.95 13.50
N LYS A 747 -20.74 21.53 14.68
CA LYS A 747 -19.92 20.98 15.77
C LYS A 747 -20.48 19.63 16.26
N GLU A 748 -21.79 19.55 16.47
CA GLU A 748 -22.46 18.29 16.86
C GLU A 748 -22.37 17.22 15.76
N LEU A 749 -22.49 17.59 14.48
CA LEU A 749 -22.28 16.65 13.37
C LEU A 749 -20.88 16.04 13.38
N LEU A 750 -19.85 16.84 13.66
CA LEU A 750 -18.45 16.40 13.65
C LEU A 750 -18.10 15.58 14.90
N PHE A 751 -18.55 16.00 16.09
CA PHE A 751 -18.09 15.43 17.35
C PHE A 751 -19.03 14.38 17.95
N ASP A 752 -20.35 14.53 17.84
CA ASP A 752 -21.27 13.60 18.51
C ASP A 752 -21.43 12.29 17.71
N LEU A 753 -21.35 12.36 16.38
CA LEU A 753 -21.62 11.22 15.50
C LEU A 753 -20.38 10.40 15.15
N LEU A 754 -19.19 11.02 15.17
CA LEU A 754 -17.94 10.33 14.82
C LEU A 754 -17.17 9.95 16.08
N LEU A 755 -16.53 10.93 16.71
CA LEU A 755 -15.82 10.86 17.98
C LEU A 755 -15.73 12.26 18.59
N GLN A 756 -15.96 12.36 19.90
CA GLN A 756 -15.77 13.61 20.61
C GLN A 756 -14.28 13.79 20.94
N PRO A 757 -13.73 15.01 20.82
CA PRO A 757 -12.38 15.31 21.30
C PRO A 757 -12.30 15.12 22.83
N GLU A 758 -11.22 14.50 23.29
CA GLU A 758 -10.96 14.26 24.72
C GLU A 758 -10.72 15.59 25.47
N ASP A 759 -9.99 16.53 24.85
CA ASP A 759 -9.65 17.83 25.41
C ASP A 759 -10.12 18.98 24.50
N CYS A 760 -10.65 20.05 25.13
CA CYS A 760 -10.96 21.35 24.50
C CYS A 760 -11.67 21.29 23.12
N PRO A 761 -12.94 20.83 23.03
CA PRO A 761 -13.66 20.69 21.76
C PRO A 761 -13.76 21.99 20.94
N ASP A 762 -13.81 23.14 21.60
CA ASP A 762 -13.83 24.44 20.93
C ASP A 762 -12.50 24.78 20.23
N ALA A 763 -11.37 24.38 20.82
CA ALA A 763 -10.04 24.55 20.25
C ALA A 763 -9.87 23.70 18.97
N VAL A 764 -10.29 22.44 19.03
CA VAL A 764 -10.30 21.52 17.88
C VAL A 764 -11.23 22.03 16.78
N PHE A 765 -12.44 22.47 17.15
CA PHE A 765 -13.39 23.01 16.18
C PHE A 765 -12.84 24.23 15.46
N GLN A 766 -12.18 25.14 16.18
CA GLN A 766 -11.54 26.32 15.58
C GLN A 766 -10.40 25.93 14.62
N HIS A 767 -9.59 24.93 14.96
CA HIS A 767 -8.54 24.41 14.09
C HIS A 767 -9.09 23.81 12.79
N LEU A 768 -10.23 23.11 12.85
CA LEU A 768 -10.92 22.58 11.67
C LEU A 768 -11.44 23.70 10.76
N LEU A 769 -11.92 24.82 11.32
CA LEU A 769 -12.35 25.99 10.55
C LEU A 769 -11.16 26.64 9.81
N GLU A 770 -10.03 26.80 10.50
CA GLU A 770 -8.81 27.42 9.95
C GLU A 770 -8.16 26.56 8.86
N ASN A 771 -8.32 25.23 8.93
CA ASN A 771 -7.72 24.28 8.00
C ASN A 771 -8.74 23.63 7.05
N ALA A 772 -9.90 24.26 6.83
CA ALA A 772 -11.01 23.72 6.03
C ALA A 772 -10.57 23.15 4.67
N GLN A 773 -9.60 23.80 4.00
CA GLN A 773 -9.04 23.39 2.71
C GLN A 773 -8.30 22.05 2.70
N ARG A 774 -7.89 21.55 3.87
CA ARG A 774 -7.24 20.25 4.04
C ARG A 774 -8.18 19.22 4.67
N ILE A 775 -9.49 19.39 4.53
CA ILE A 775 -10.49 18.45 5.07
C ILE A 775 -11.26 17.78 3.94
N LEU A 776 -11.37 16.45 4.02
CA LEU A 776 -12.18 15.62 3.13
C LEU A 776 -13.45 15.16 3.86
N PHE A 777 -14.61 15.53 3.32
CA PHE A 777 -15.91 15.02 3.74
C PHE A 777 -16.42 14.00 2.74
N ILE A 778 -16.63 12.76 3.18
CA ILE A 778 -17.20 11.68 2.38
C ILE A 778 -18.64 11.46 2.82
N PHE A 779 -19.59 11.66 1.91
CA PHE A 779 -21.01 11.35 2.09
C PHE A 779 -21.41 10.15 1.24
N ASP A 780 -21.54 8.98 1.87
CA ASP A 780 -21.85 7.73 1.17
C ASP A 780 -23.36 7.43 1.16
N GLY A 781 -23.89 7.09 -0.02
CA GLY A 781 -25.26 6.56 -0.18
C GLY A 781 -26.37 7.60 -0.20
N LEU A 782 -26.19 8.74 -0.87
CA LEU A 782 -27.19 9.83 -0.96
C LEU A 782 -28.60 9.35 -1.34
N ASP A 783 -28.69 8.35 -2.23
CA ASP A 783 -29.94 7.77 -2.69
C ASP A 783 -30.73 6.97 -1.63
N GLU A 784 -30.09 6.68 -0.49
CA GLU A 784 -30.65 6.05 0.69
C GLU A 784 -31.24 7.07 1.68
N PHE A 785 -30.99 8.36 1.48
CA PHE A 785 -31.54 9.41 2.34
C PHE A 785 -33.06 9.53 2.18
N VAL A 786 -33.78 9.59 3.31
CA VAL A 786 -35.25 9.62 3.34
C VAL A 786 -35.79 11.05 3.16
N GLY A 787 -35.02 12.06 3.57
CA GLY A 787 -35.40 13.47 3.45
C GLY A 787 -35.26 14.03 2.03
N ASN A 788 -36.06 15.04 1.69
CA ASN A 788 -35.91 15.76 0.42
C ASN A 788 -34.77 16.78 0.53
N ILE A 789 -33.76 16.62 -0.34
CA ILE A 789 -32.64 17.55 -0.40
C ILE A 789 -32.95 18.65 -1.40
N SER A 790 -33.24 19.83 -0.87
CA SER A 790 -33.55 21.03 -1.65
C SER A 790 -32.41 22.04 -1.56
N GLN A 791 -32.32 22.91 -2.56
CA GLN A 791 -31.36 24.02 -2.55
C GLN A 791 -31.61 24.90 -1.31
N PRO A 792 -30.57 25.39 -0.62
CA PRO A 792 -30.73 26.20 0.58
C PRO A 792 -31.57 27.45 0.28
N SER A 793 -32.64 27.64 1.04
CA SER A 793 -33.59 28.74 0.86
C SER A 793 -32.97 30.06 1.31
N SER A 794 -32.83 31.00 0.36
CA SER A 794 -32.34 32.39 0.53
C SER A 794 -30.86 32.58 0.98
N PRO A 795 -30.21 33.68 0.57
CA PRO A 795 -28.90 34.09 1.09
C PRO A 795 -29.07 34.60 2.52
N CYS A 796 -29.04 33.71 3.50
CA CYS A 796 -29.15 34.10 4.90
C CYS A 796 -27.86 34.82 5.37
N LEU A 797 -27.99 36.05 5.85
CA LEU A 797 -26.92 36.99 6.24
C LEU A 797 -26.31 36.71 7.64
N SER A 798 -26.61 35.58 8.29
CA SER A 798 -26.07 35.19 9.60
C SER A 798 -25.14 33.96 9.49
N PRO A 799 -24.06 33.85 10.29
CA PRO A 799 -23.11 32.74 10.16
C PRO A 799 -23.81 31.40 10.42
N ALA A 800 -23.95 30.58 9.37
CA ALA A 800 -24.62 29.28 9.42
C ALA A 800 -23.99 28.30 10.42
N LEU A 801 -22.77 28.58 10.88
CA LEU A 801 -21.93 27.71 11.70
C LEU A 801 -22.55 27.29 13.05
N HIS A 802 -23.30 28.18 13.71
CA HIS A 802 -23.82 27.97 15.07
C HIS A 802 -25.32 27.68 15.12
N ARG A 803 -25.98 27.54 13.98
CA ARG A 803 -27.42 27.31 13.91
C ARG A 803 -27.71 25.80 13.79
N PRO A 804 -28.67 25.26 14.57
CA PRO A 804 -29.16 23.91 14.35
C PRO A 804 -29.87 23.79 13.00
N MET A 805 -29.41 22.87 12.17
CA MET A 805 -29.89 22.60 10.82
C MET A 805 -30.27 21.12 10.66
N SER A 806 -31.19 20.83 9.77
CA SER A 806 -31.45 19.45 9.35
C SER A 806 -30.23 18.87 8.62
N ILE A 807 -30.11 17.54 8.57
CA ILE A 807 -29.06 16.85 7.79
C ILE A 807 -29.04 17.31 6.33
N SER A 808 -30.23 17.48 5.74
CA SER A 808 -30.37 17.98 4.37
C SER A 808 -29.77 19.37 4.19
N GLU A 809 -30.03 20.29 5.13
CA GLU A 809 -29.48 21.66 5.10
C GLU A 809 -27.97 21.66 5.34
N LEU A 810 -27.47 20.84 6.28
CA LEU A 810 -26.03 20.68 6.53
C LEU A 810 -25.31 20.23 5.27
N PHE A 811 -25.77 19.12 4.68
CA PHE A 811 -25.20 18.56 3.46
C PHE A 811 -25.22 19.57 2.30
N ALA A 812 -26.36 20.23 2.04
CA ALA A 812 -26.44 21.23 0.99
C ALA A 812 -25.46 22.39 1.25
N ASN A 813 -25.38 22.90 2.48
CA ASN A 813 -24.47 23.98 2.84
C ASN A 813 -22.99 23.58 2.76
N PHE A 814 -22.63 22.30 2.95
CA PHE A 814 -21.29 21.80 2.63
C PHE A 814 -21.02 21.91 1.12
N CYS A 815 -21.90 21.39 0.27
CA CYS A 815 -21.70 21.43 -1.18
C CYS A 815 -21.60 22.85 -1.73
N PHE A 816 -22.30 23.82 -1.15
CA PHE A 816 -22.21 25.24 -1.52
C PHE A 816 -21.04 26.00 -0.85
N GLY A 817 -20.25 25.34 -0.01
CA GLY A 817 -19.12 25.97 0.70
C GLY A 817 -19.53 27.01 1.74
N LYS A 818 -20.75 26.93 2.28
CA LYS A 818 -21.27 27.86 3.29
C LYS A 818 -20.88 27.50 4.74
N LEU A 819 -20.51 26.24 4.98
CA LEU A 819 -20.09 25.75 6.31
C LEU A 819 -18.56 25.79 6.49
N LEU A 820 -17.83 25.14 5.59
CA LEU A 820 -16.37 25.04 5.58
C LEU A 820 -15.85 25.41 4.18
N PRO A 821 -15.64 26.70 3.89
CA PRO A 821 -15.16 27.14 2.59
C PRO A 821 -13.81 26.50 2.26
N GLY A 822 -13.67 25.96 1.05
CA GLY A 822 -12.43 25.37 0.55
C GLY A 822 -12.27 23.86 0.81
N CYS A 823 -13.13 23.23 1.62
CA CYS A 823 -13.05 21.78 1.85
C CYS A 823 -13.32 20.95 0.58
N THR A 824 -13.00 19.66 0.64
CA THR A 824 -13.39 18.70 -0.41
C THR A 824 -14.56 17.86 0.06
N VAL A 825 -15.63 17.80 -0.73
CA VAL A 825 -16.83 17.00 -0.47
C VAL A 825 -16.95 15.93 -1.54
N LEU A 826 -16.84 14.66 -1.17
CA LEU A 826 -17.04 13.52 -2.04
C LEU A 826 -18.38 12.86 -1.72
N VAL A 827 -19.25 12.73 -2.71
CA VAL A 827 -20.60 12.18 -2.55
C VAL A 827 -20.75 10.94 -3.41
N THR A 828 -21.35 9.88 -2.86
CA THR A 828 -21.77 8.71 -3.65
C THR A 828 -23.29 8.63 -3.80
N SER A 829 -23.77 8.21 -4.97
CA SER A 829 -25.22 8.03 -5.20
C SER A 829 -25.55 7.05 -6.34
N ARG A 830 -26.82 6.66 -6.44
CA ARG A 830 -27.39 6.01 -7.63
C ARG A 830 -27.85 7.05 -8.65
N PRO A 831 -27.75 6.76 -9.97
CA PRO A 831 -28.13 7.72 -11.02
C PRO A 831 -29.56 8.25 -10.94
N LYS A 832 -30.52 7.44 -10.44
CA LYS A 832 -31.96 7.74 -10.46
C LYS A 832 -32.44 8.71 -9.37
N LYS A 833 -31.59 9.10 -8.41
CA LYS A 833 -31.96 9.92 -7.24
C LYS A 833 -30.95 11.05 -6.97
N LEU A 834 -30.47 11.72 -8.01
CA LEU A 834 -29.55 12.84 -7.88
C LEU A 834 -30.32 14.16 -7.83
N PRO A 835 -30.16 14.97 -6.76
CA PRO A 835 -30.70 16.33 -6.73
C PRO A 835 -30.08 17.22 -7.81
N ASP A 836 -30.90 18.02 -8.49
CA ASP A 836 -30.45 18.88 -9.60
C ASP A 836 -29.35 19.87 -9.19
N PHE A 837 -29.41 20.37 -7.96
CA PHE A 837 -28.42 21.31 -7.46
C PHE A 837 -27.02 20.67 -7.39
N LEU A 838 -26.91 19.37 -7.06
CA LEU A 838 -25.61 18.68 -7.05
C LEU A 838 -25.06 18.51 -8.45
N LEU A 839 -25.91 18.23 -9.44
CA LEU A 839 -25.48 18.13 -10.83
C LEU A 839 -24.92 19.46 -11.36
N ASN A 840 -25.51 20.58 -10.95
CA ASN A 840 -25.03 21.90 -11.34
C ASN A 840 -23.82 22.36 -10.51
N ARG A 841 -23.60 21.79 -9.31
CA ARG A 841 -22.53 22.20 -8.37
C ARG A 841 -21.29 21.31 -8.43
N ALA A 842 -21.39 20.06 -8.86
CA ALA A 842 -20.28 19.12 -8.87
C ALA A 842 -19.15 19.59 -9.82
N ASP A 843 -17.95 19.75 -9.28
CA ASP A 843 -16.74 20.11 -10.02
C ASP A 843 -16.18 18.90 -10.78
N LEU A 844 -16.31 17.71 -10.19
CA LEU A 844 -15.95 16.44 -10.80
C LEU A 844 -17.11 15.46 -10.70
N LEU A 845 -17.48 14.90 -11.84
CA LEU A 845 -18.53 13.90 -11.95
C LEU A 845 -17.93 12.64 -12.58
N ALA A 846 -18.07 11.49 -11.92
CA ALA A 846 -17.55 10.23 -12.43
C ALA A 846 -18.47 9.04 -12.14
N GLU A 847 -18.52 8.11 -13.10
CA GLU A 847 -19.29 6.87 -13.00
C GLU A 847 -18.36 5.71 -12.60
N ILE A 848 -18.76 4.95 -11.57
CA ILE A 848 -18.07 3.73 -11.16
C ILE A 848 -18.62 2.55 -11.94
N TRP A 849 -17.74 1.90 -12.69
CA TRP A 849 -18.08 0.78 -13.58
C TRP A 849 -17.97 -0.59 -12.92
N GLY A 850 -17.23 -0.73 -11.81
CA GLY A 850 -17.00 -2.02 -11.16
C GLY A 850 -15.67 -2.62 -11.61
N PHE A 851 -15.66 -3.92 -11.94
CA PHE A 851 -14.48 -4.62 -12.43
C PHE A 851 -14.51 -4.80 -13.95
N ASP A 852 -13.34 -4.79 -14.58
CA ASP A 852 -13.11 -5.39 -15.90
C ASP A 852 -12.60 -6.83 -15.71
N ARG A 853 -12.40 -7.57 -16.81
CA ARG A 853 -11.97 -8.98 -16.72
C ARG A 853 -10.65 -9.17 -15.99
N GLU A 854 -9.71 -8.25 -16.15
CA GLU A 854 -8.41 -8.29 -15.48
C GLU A 854 -8.58 -8.12 -13.97
N LYS A 855 -9.37 -7.12 -13.54
CA LYS A 855 -9.70 -6.90 -12.13
C LYS A 855 -10.50 -8.04 -11.52
N VAL A 856 -11.37 -8.71 -12.29
CA VAL A 856 -12.05 -9.92 -11.81
C VAL A 856 -11.03 -11.02 -11.52
N GLU A 857 -10.08 -11.25 -12.42
CA GLU A 857 -9.03 -12.24 -12.21
C GLU A 857 -8.13 -11.87 -11.03
N GLU A 858 -7.77 -10.59 -10.89
CA GLU A 858 -7.04 -10.05 -9.74
C GLU A 858 -7.80 -10.30 -8.42
N TYR A 859 -9.10 -9.99 -8.38
CA TYR A 859 -9.92 -10.16 -7.19
C TYR A 859 -10.02 -11.63 -6.79
N VAL A 860 -10.28 -12.51 -7.76
CA VAL A 860 -10.32 -13.97 -7.55
C VAL A 860 -8.96 -14.47 -7.09
N SER A 861 -7.87 -13.97 -7.68
CA SER A 861 -6.50 -14.32 -7.32
C SER A 861 -6.13 -13.93 -5.90
N HIS A 862 -6.55 -12.74 -5.44
CA HIS A 862 -6.40 -12.27 -4.06
C HIS A 862 -7.26 -13.08 -3.09
N TYR A 863 -8.54 -13.30 -3.43
CA TYR A 863 -9.46 -14.07 -2.59
C TYR A 863 -8.95 -15.50 -2.34
N PHE A 864 -8.45 -16.17 -3.39
CA PHE A 864 -7.95 -17.55 -3.30
C PHE A 864 -6.43 -17.65 -3.08
N HIS A 865 -5.73 -16.56 -2.72
CA HIS A 865 -4.26 -16.53 -2.65
C HIS A 865 -3.67 -17.65 -1.79
N GLN A 866 -4.31 -17.97 -0.67
CA GLN A 866 -3.87 -19.01 0.27
C GLN A 866 -4.50 -20.39 -0.01
N HIS A 867 -5.33 -20.53 -1.03
CA HIS A 867 -6.05 -21.76 -1.33
C HIS A 867 -5.36 -22.56 -2.45
N SER A 868 -5.16 -23.86 -2.22
CA SER A 868 -4.53 -24.78 -3.20
C SER A 868 -5.31 -24.95 -4.50
N PHE A 869 -6.60 -24.61 -4.51
CA PHE A 869 -7.49 -24.71 -5.68
C PHE A 869 -7.71 -23.37 -6.41
N LYS A 870 -6.83 -22.38 -6.20
CA LYS A 870 -6.87 -21.06 -6.88
C LYS A 870 -6.99 -21.18 -8.40
N GLU A 871 -6.09 -21.92 -9.04
CA GLU A 871 -6.09 -22.07 -10.52
C GLU A 871 -7.37 -22.75 -11.02
N GLN A 872 -7.92 -23.68 -10.24
CA GLN A 872 -9.18 -24.34 -10.56
C GLN A 872 -10.36 -23.36 -10.48
N ALA A 873 -10.39 -22.48 -9.48
CA ALA A 873 -11.42 -21.44 -9.35
C ALA A 873 -11.37 -20.44 -10.54
N ILE A 874 -10.18 -19.98 -10.92
CA ILE A 874 -9.97 -19.10 -12.08
C ILE A 874 -10.42 -19.80 -13.36
N ALA A 875 -10.05 -21.08 -13.56
CA ALA A 875 -10.46 -21.85 -14.73
C ALA A 875 -11.98 -22.03 -14.83
N HIS A 876 -12.67 -22.32 -13.72
CA HIS A 876 -14.14 -22.42 -13.69
C HIS A 876 -14.83 -21.11 -14.08
N LEU A 877 -14.27 -19.97 -13.66
CA LEU A 877 -14.78 -18.65 -13.97
C LEU A 877 -14.53 -18.28 -15.44
N LYS A 878 -13.33 -18.53 -15.97
CA LYS A 878 -13.00 -18.31 -17.39
C LYS A 878 -13.83 -19.17 -18.34
N ASN A 879 -14.11 -20.42 -17.96
CA ASN A 879 -14.89 -21.36 -18.77
C ASN A 879 -16.40 -21.07 -18.76
N ASN A 880 -16.88 -20.20 -17.88
CA ASN A 880 -18.30 -19.85 -17.78
C ASN A 880 -18.49 -18.34 -17.99
N SER A 881 -18.73 -17.96 -19.25
CA SER A 881 -18.89 -16.56 -19.65
C SER A 881 -20.01 -15.82 -18.90
N LYS A 882 -21.06 -16.53 -18.47
CA LYS A 882 -22.16 -15.95 -17.68
C LYS A 882 -21.72 -15.61 -16.26
N LEU A 883 -21.00 -16.51 -15.59
CA LEU A 883 -20.43 -16.22 -14.27
C LEU A 883 -19.41 -15.08 -14.34
N LEU A 884 -18.54 -15.11 -15.34
CA LEU A 884 -17.57 -14.03 -15.57
C LEU A 884 -18.29 -12.68 -15.79
N SER A 885 -19.40 -12.66 -16.54
CA SER A 885 -20.24 -11.46 -16.72
C SER A 885 -20.87 -10.97 -15.41
N MET A 886 -21.26 -11.88 -14.51
CA MET A 886 -21.74 -11.51 -13.17
C MET A 886 -20.61 -10.91 -12.32
N CYS A 887 -19.41 -11.48 -12.40
CA CYS A 887 -18.24 -11.05 -11.63
C CYS A 887 -17.73 -9.65 -11.99
N LEU A 888 -18.12 -9.08 -13.14
CA LEU A 888 -17.86 -7.66 -13.44
C LEU A 888 -18.51 -6.72 -12.40
N ILE A 889 -19.54 -7.20 -11.69
CA ILE A 889 -20.11 -6.53 -10.52
C ILE A 889 -19.38 -7.03 -9.26
N PRO A 890 -18.60 -6.19 -8.56
CA PRO A 890 -17.79 -6.58 -7.40
C PRO A 890 -18.55 -7.35 -6.31
N ALA A 891 -19.76 -6.90 -5.96
CA ALA A 891 -20.58 -7.58 -4.97
C ALA A 891 -20.91 -9.02 -5.38
N LEU A 892 -21.18 -9.27 -6.67
CA LEU A 892 -21.46 -10.61 -7.17
C LEU A 892 -20.17 -11.43 -7.30
N CYS A 893 -19.06 -10.80 -7.68
CA CYS A 893 -17.76 -11.46 -7.71
C CYS A 893 -17.40 -12.06 -6.34
N CYS A 894 -17.59 -11.29 -5.28
CA CYS A 894 -17.40 -11.77 -3.90
C CYS A 894 -18.26 -12.99 -3.60
N ILE A 895 -19.55 -12.96 -3.92
CA ILE A 895 -20.45 -14.09 -3.67
C ILE A 895 -20.05 -15.31 -4.52
N VAL A 896 -19.63 -15.11 -5.78
CA VAL A 896 -19.06 -16.17 -6.66
C VAL A 896 -17.84 -16.82 -6.05
N CYS A 897 -16.88 -16.04 -5.53
CA CYS A 897 -15.72 -16.58 -4.83
C CYS A 897 -16.13 -17.42 -3.61
N VAL A 898 -17.01 -16.92 -2.76
CA VAL A 898 -17.52 -17.66 -1.59
C VAL A 898 -18.18 -18.99 -2.00
N CYS A 899 -18.99 -18.99 -3.06
CA CYS A 899 -19.64 -20.20 -3.54
C CYS A 899 -18.62 -21.20 -4.14
N LEU A 900 -17.69 -20.72 -4.96
CA LEU A 900 -16.64 -21.56 -5.55
C LEU A 900 -15.76 -22.18 -4.47
N GLU A 901 -15.40 -21.42 -3.44
CA GLU A 901 -14.62 -21.92 -2.31
C GLU A 901 -15.28 -23.12 -1.63
N TYR A 902 -16.59 -23.02 -1.34
CA TYR A 902 -17.34 -24.10 -0.74
C TYR A 902 -17.43 -25.34 -1.65
N LEU A 903 -17.76 -25.13 -2.93
CA LEU A 903 -17.96 -26.20 -3.90
C LEU A 903 -16.66 -26.98 -4.16
N LEU A 904 -15.54 -26.26 -4.29
CA LEU A 904 -14.22 -26.83 -4.51
C LEU A 904 -13.69 -27.56 -3.27
N ARG A 905 -13.96 -27.04 -2.06
CA ARG A 905 -13.62 -27.74 -0.80
C ARG A 905 -14.30 -29.09 -0.66
N LYS A 906 -15.55 -29.24 -1.11
CA LYS A 906 -16.28 -30.53 -1.08
C LYS A 906 -15.89 -31.52 -2.20
N ARG A 907 -14.86 -31.23 -3.01
CA ARG A 907 -14.40 -32.05 -4.14
C ARG A 907 -15.53 -32.50 -5.09
N LEU A 908 -16.57 -31.68 -5.26
CA LEU A 908 -17.62 -31.95 -6.22
C LEU A 908 -17.07 -31.58 -7.61
N SER A 909 -16.47 -32.55 -8.31
CA SER A 909 -15.85 -32.37 -9.63
C SER A 909 -16.85 -32.12 -10.77
N LYS A 910 -18.16 -32.16 -10.46
CA LYS A 910 -19.25 -32.02 -11.42
C LYS A 910 -20.38 -31.13 -10.87
N VAL A 911 -20.04 -29.92 -10.42
CA VAL A 911 -21.08 -28.96 -10.02
C VAL A 911 -21.58 -28.23 -11.26
N GLU A 912 -22.85 -28.45 -11.63
CA GLU A 912 -23.54 -27.55 -12.54
C GLU A 912 -23.66 -26.18 -11.86
N LEU A 913 -22.96 -25.19 -12.41
CA LEU A 913 -22.96 -23.84 -11.87
C LEU A 913 -24.32 -23.17 -12.14
N PRO A 914 -24.88 -22.42 -11.17
CA PRO A 914 -26.13 -21.67 -11.36
C PRO A 914 -26.11 -20.80 -12.62
N GLN A 915 -27.19 -20.81 -13.40
CA GLN A 915 -27.30 -20.05 -14.66
C GLN A 915 -28.05 -18.71 -14.51
N THR A 916 -28.70 -18.50 -13.37
CA THR A 916 -29.57 -17.35 -13.06
C THR A 916 -29.23 -16.77 -11.70
N MET A 917 -29.49 -15.48 -11.50
CA MET A 917 -29.24 -14.78 -10.24
C MET A 917 -29.99 -15.45 -9.08
N THR A 918 -31.23 -15.86 -9.33
CA THR A 918 -32.07 -16.54 -8.34
C THR A 918 -31.44 -17.85 -7.87
N GLN A 919 -30.96 -18.69 -8.80
CA GLN A 919 -30.29 -19.95 -8.43
C GLN A 919 -29.00 -19.69 -7.64
N PHE A 920 -28.33 -18.58 -7.93
CA PHE A 920 -27.10 -18.20 -7.26
C PHE A 920 -27.36 -17.79 -5.80
N TYR A 921 -28.37 -16.93 -5.54
CA TYR A 921 -28.80 -16.61 -4.17
C TYR A 921 -29.31 -17.82 -3.39
N ILE A 922 -30.03 -18.73 -4.04
CA ILE A 922 -30.46 -19.99 -3.42
C ILE A 922 -29.24 -20.82 -3.02
N LYS A 923 -28.27 -21.03 -3.93
CA LYS A 923 -27.10 -21.84 -3.63
C LYS A 923 -26.23 -21.20 -2.55
N MET A 924 -26.11 -19.88 -2.55
CA MET A 924 -25.44 -19.11 -1.50
C MET A 924 -26.09 -19.35 -0.13
N LEU A 925 -27.42 -19.24 -0.03
CA LEU A 925 -28.14 -19.47 1.22
C LEU A 925 -27.92 -20.90 1.75
N LEU A 926 -28.00 -21.91 0.87
CA LEU A 926 -27.72 -23.30 1.23
C LEU A 926 -26.26 -23.49 1.70
N ILE A 927 -25.31 -22.80 1.08
CA ILE A 927 -23.89 -22.83 1.47
C ILE A 927 -23.72 -22.22 2.87
N PHE A 928 -24.33 -21.07 3.15
CA PHE A 928 -24.21 -20.42 4.46
C PHE A 928 -24.83 -21.23 5.58
N ILE A 929 -25.96 -21.90 5.33
CA ILE A 929 -26.58 -22.81 6.30
C ILE A 929 -25.68 -24.04 6.54
N SER A 930 -25.03 -24.56 5.50
CA SER A 930 -24.24 -25.80 5.58
C SER A 930 -22.76 -25.63 5.97
N LYS A 931 -22.23 -24.39 6.04
CA LYS A 931 -20.80 -24.09 6.27
C LYS A 931 -20.31 -24.37 7.71
N GLN A 932 -21.21 -24.60 8.67
CA GLN A 932 -20.87 -24.62 10.11
C GLN A 932 -21.02 -25.97 10.82
N GLN A 933 -21.18 -27.08 10.10
CA GLN A 933 -21.21 -28.41 10.72
C GLN A 933 -20.11 -29.34 10.20
N THR A 934 -19.43 -29.98 11.14
CA THR A 934 -18.40 -31.01 10.95
C THR A 934 -18.97 -32.19 10.17
N GLU A 935 -18.12 -32.82 9.35
CA GLU A 935 -18.46 -33.86 8.38
C GLU A 935 -19.44 -34.94 8.91
N GLY A 936 -20.66 -34.99 8.34
CA GLY A 936 -21.58 -36.12 8.55
C GLY A 936 -23.08 -35.86 8.28
N THR A 937 -23.60 -36.39 7.17
CA THR A 937 -24.90 -37.12 7.10
C THR A 937 -26.24 -36.39 7.31
N MET A 938 -26.44 -35.12 6.95
CA MET A 938 -27.79 -34.53 6.87
C MET A 938 -28.09 -34.02 5.45
N SER A 939 -29.27 -34.35 4.90
CA SER A 939 -29.67 -33.88 3.56
C SER A 939 -29.93 -32.36 3.57
N GLU A 940 -29.75 -31.70 2.42
CA GLU A 940 -30.02 -30.26 2.25
C GLU A 940 -31.46 -29.89 2.70
N ASP A 941 -32.41 -30.82 2.55
CA ASP A 941 -33.82 -30.67 2.92
C ASP A 941 -34.03 -30.59 4.45
N THR A 942 -33.35 -31.46 5.21
CA THR A 942 -33.49 -31.48 6.67
C THR A 942 -32.85 -30.26 7.33
N GLN A 943 -31.76 -29.74 6.75
CA GLN A 943 -31.11 -28.52 7.24
C GLN A 943 -31.98 -27.28 7.02
N LEU A 944 -32.64 -27.19 5.88
CA LEU A 944 -33.54 -26.08 5.57
C LEU A 944 -34.76 -26.07 6.50
N ASN A 945 -35.30 -27.25 6.81
CA ASN A 945 -36.42 -27.38 7.75
C ASN A 945 -36.04 -26.99 9.19
N ASN A 946 -34.81 -27.28 9.63
CA ASN A 946 -34.34 -26.91 10.99
C ASN A 946 -34.25 -25.39 11.21
N HIS A 947 -33.91 -24.62 10.17
CA HIS A 947 -33.78 -23.17 10.25
C HIS A 947 -34.96 -22.40 9.64
N ARG A 948 -36.05 -23.11 9.32
CA ARG A 948 -37.18 -22.56 8.56
C ARG A 948 -37.83 -21.34 9.19
N THR A 949 -38.05 -21.37 10.51
CA THR A 949 -38.67 -20.26 11.24
C THR A 949 -37.83 -18.99 11.15
N ALA A 950 -36.51 -19.09 11.35
CA ALA A 950 -35.59 -17.96 11.22
C ALA A 950 -35.50 -17.43 9.78
N ILE A 951 -35.51 -18.31 8.78
CA ILE A 951 -35.54 -17.93 7.35
C ILE A 951 -36.83 -17.17 7.02
N LEU A 952 -37.98 -17.65 7.48
CA LEU A 952 -39.26 -16.96 7.27
C LEU A 952 -39.31 -15.60 7.97
N GLY A 953 -38.80 -15.51 9.20
CA GLY A 953 -38.68 -14.23 9.91
C GLY A 953 -37.76 -13.24 9.18
N LEU A 954 -36.68 -13.72 8.56
CA LEU A 954 -35.79 -12.90 7.73
C LEU A 954 -36.48 -12.44 6.42
N CYS A 955 -37.31 -13.29 5.81
CA CYS A 955 -38.13 -12.95 4.65
C CYS A 955 -39.13 -11.84 4.96
N ASP A 956 -39.78 -11.93 6.12
CA ASP A 956 -40.74 -10.92 6.57
C ASP A 956 -40.07 -9.58 6.86
N LEU A 957 -38.96 -9.60 7.60
CA LEU A 957 -38.12 -8.43 7.85
C LEU A 957 -37.70 -7.74 6.55
N ALA A 958 -37.27 -8.53 5.55
CA ALA A 958 -36.84 -8.01 4.26
C ALA A 958 -37.98 -7.31 3.50
N LEU A 959 -39.16 -7.94 3.44
CA LEU A 959 -40.33 -7.39 2.75
C LEU A 959 -40.81 -6.10 3.43
N LYS A 960 -41.03 -6.14 4.75
CA LYS A 960 -41.45 -4.97 5.53
C LYS A 960 -40.45 -3.82 5.37
N GLY A 961 -39.15 -4.13 5.40
CA GLY A 961 -38.10 -3.15 5.15
C GLY A 961 -38.24 -2.47 3.79
N LEU A 962 -38.48 -3.22 2.70
CA LEU A 962 -38.65 -2.60 1.38
C LEU A 962 -39.93 -1.77 1.25
N GLU A 963 -41.03 -2.22 1.85
CA GLU A 963 -42.31 -1.49 1.87
C GLU A 963 -42.19 -0.16 2.64
N GLU A 964 -41.51 -0.18 3.79
CA GLU A 964 -41.23 0.99 4.62
C GLU A 964 -40.03 1.82 4.12
N LYS A 965 -39.39 1.40 3.02
CA LYS A 965 -38.14 1.99 2.47
C LYS A 965 -37.01 2.06 3.50
N LYS A 966 -36.98 1.09 4.39
CA LYS A 966 -36.04 0.89 5.49
C LYS A 966 -34.97 -0.14 5.10
N LEU A 967 -33.72 0.30 5.12
CA LEU A 967 -32.52 -0.52 4.84
C LEU A 967 -31.76 -0.93 6.10
N VAL A 968 -32.04 -0.24 7.22
CA VAL A 968 -31.40 -0.42 8.52
C VAL A 968 -32.47 -0.83 9.53
N PHE A 969 -32.19 -1.89 10.26
CA PHE A 969 -33.05 -2.50 11.26
C PHE A 969 -32.35 -2.44 12.62
N TYR A 970 -33.06 -1.99 13.64
CA TYR A 970 -32.56 -1.93 15.01
C TYR A 970 -32.81 -3.22 15.77
N VAL A 971 -32.34 -3.29 17.02
CA VAL A 971 -32.55 -4.47 17.86
C VAL A 971 -34.06 -4.72 18.03
N ASP A 972 -34.85 -3.66 18.21
CA ASP A 972 -36.30 -3.75 18.36
C ASP A 972 -37.04 -4.18 17.07
N ASP A 973 -36.41 -4.00 15.90
CA ASP A 973 -37.04 -4.34 14.61
C ASP A 973 -36.88 -5.82 14.25
N ILE A 974 -35.95 -6.53 14.89
CA ILE A 974 -35.55 -7.89 14.49
C ILE A 974 -35.86 -8.87 15.63
N PRO A 975 -36.68 -9.90 15.39
CA PRO A 975 -36.88 -10.98 16.36
C PRO A 975 -35.56 -11.67 16.73
N GLU A 976 -35.34 -11.99 18.01
CA GLU A 976 -34.04 -12.50 18.49
C GLU A 976 -33.55 -13.75 17.74
N HIS A 977 -34.44 -14.71 17.45
CA HIS A 977 -34.11 -15.91 16.69
C HIS A 977 -33.70 -15.63 15.23
N VAL A 978 -34.20 -14.55 14.62
CA VAL A 978 -33.78 -14.10 13.28
C VAL A 978 -32.42 -13.42 13.36
N LYS A 979 -32.21 -12.60 14.41
CA LYS A 979 -30.95 -11.90 14.66
C LYS A 979 -29.79 -12.88 14.91
N GLU A 980 -30.00 -13.88 15.76
CA GLU A 980 -29.02 -14.95 16.02
C GLU A 980 -28.67 -15.70 14.72
N PHE A 981 -29.68 -16.15 13.98
CA PHE A 981 -29.48 -16.85 12.71
C PHE A 981 -28.74 -15.99 11.68
N ALA A 982 -29.18 -14.75 11.48
CA ALA A 982 -28.58 -13.86 10.50
C ALA A 982 -27.13 -13.50 10.86
N SER A 983 -26.82 -13.31 12.15
CA SER A 983 -25.46 -13.07 12.63
C SER A 983 -24.58 -14.31 12.49
N LEU A 984 -25.12 -15.48 12.83
CA LEU A 984 -24.42 -16.76 12.74
C LEU A 984 -23.98 -17.08 11.30
N HIS A 985 -24.86 -16.80 10.34
CA HIS A 985 -24.67 -17.11 8.92
C HIS A 985 -24.18 -15.93 8.07
N GLY A 986 -23.93 -14.75 8.67
CA GLY A 986 -23.40 -13.58 7.97
C GLY A 986 -24.35 -13.00 6.91
N LEU A 987 -25.66 -13.04 7.17
CA LEU A 987 -26.70 -12.50 6.27
C LEU A 987 -27.02 -11.02 6.56
N LEU A 988 -26.76 -10.57 7.79
CA LEU A 988 -26.85 -9.17 8.21
C LEU A 988 -25.47 -8.68 8.67
N THR A 989 -25.11 -7.47 8.26
CA THR A 989 -24.01 -6.68 8.82
C THR A 989 -24.47 -5.99 10.10
N VAL A 990 -23.61 -5.93 11.11
CA VAL A 990 -23.85 -5.24 12.38
C VAL A 990 -22.94 -4.02 12.47
N PHE A 991 -23.51 -2.88 12.88
CA PHE A 991 -22.78 -1.63 13.10
C PHE A 991 -23.35 -0.89 14.30
N GLU A 992 -22.54 -0.06 14.93
CA GLU A 992 -23.00 0.75 16.06
C GLU A 992 -23.79 1.95 15.58
N VAL A 993 -24.93 2.20 16.21
CA VAL A 993 -25.76 3.38 16.03
C VAL A 993 -25.79 4.16 17.33
N LYS A 994 -25.49 5.46 17.26
CA LYS A 994 -25.72 6.40 18.35
C LYS A 994 -27.04 7.13 18.11
N ARG A 995 -28.07 6.83 18.91
CA ARG A 995 -29.27 7.67 18.99
C ARG A 995 -28.97 8.84 19.93
N SER A 996 -29.57 10.00 19.64
CA SER A 996 -29.31 11.31 20.27
C SER A 996 -29.04 11.27 21.78
N ASP A 997 -29.72 10.40 22.52
CA ASP A 997 -29.79 10.46 23.99
C ASP A 997 -29.63 9.07 24.67
N SER A 998 -29.17 8.03 23.95
CA SER A 998 -29.05 6.66 24.50
C SER A 998 -27.67 6.03 24.26
N LEU A 999 -27.36 4.99 25.03
CA LEU A 999 -26.20 4.12 24.81
C LEU A 999 -26.12 3.65 23.34
N PRO A 1000 -24.91 3.42 22.80
CA PRO A 1000 -24.74 2.86 21.47
C PRO A 1000 -25.57 1.58 21.33
N GLU A 1001 -26.42 1.52 20.30
CA GLU A 1001 -27.27 0.37 19.99
C GLU A 1001 -26.74 -0.32 18.73
N ALA A 1002 -26.96 -1.63 18.60
CA ALA A 1002 -26.60 -2.35 17.38
C ALA A 1002 -27.63 -2.11 16.26
N GLY A 1003 -27.19 -1.47 15.18
CA GLY A 1003 -27.89 -1.46 13.91
C GLY A 1003 -27.53 -2.67 13.07
N HIS A 1004 -28.50 -3.18 12.31
CA HIS A 1004 -28.38 -4.31 11.42
C HIS A 1004 -28.81 -3.90 10.00
N ALA A 1005 -28.09 -4.34 8.98
CA ALA A 1005 -28.51 -4.19 7.59
C ALA A 1005 -28.16 -5.44 6.79
N PHE A 1006 -28.96 -5.78 5.79
CA PHE A 1006 -28.60 -6.85 4.85
C PHE A 1006 -27.24 -6.54 4.22
N VAL A 1007 -26.39 -7.57 4.09
CA VAL A 1007 -25.04 -7.45 3.50
C VAL A 1007 -25.09 -6.73 2.15
N HIS A 1008 -26.17 -6.92 1.40
CA HIS A 1008 -26.44 -6.16 0.18
C HIS A 1008 -27.94 -6.01 -0.06
N LEU A 1009 -28.36 -4.90 -0.69
CA LEU A 1009 -29.77 -4.64 -1.02
C LEU A 1009 -30.41 -5.78 -1.83
N SER A 1010 -29.69 -6.34 -2.80
CA SER A 1010 -30.25 -7.45 -3.60
C SER A 1010 -30.49 -8.73 -2.79
N LEU A 1011 -29.82 -8.89 -1.65
CA LEU A 1011 -30.11 -9.98 -0.72
C LEU A 1011 -31.42 -9.72 0.03
N GLN A 1012 -31.67 -8.47 0.44
CA GLN A 1012 -32.97 -8.06 0.98
C GLN A 1012 -34.07 -8.24 -0.07
N GLU A 1013 -33.87 -7.80 -1.31
CA GLU A 1013 -34.82 -8.01 -2.42
C GLU A 1013 -35.10 -9.49 -2.67
N PHE A 1014 -34.07 -10.35 -2.59
CA PHE A 1014 -34.24 -11.80 -2.70
C PHE A 1014 -35.10 -12.40 -1.59
N PHE A 1015 -34.87 -12.03 -0.32
CA PHE A 1015 -35.66 -12.52 0.81
C PHE A 1015 -37.10 -11.97 0.81
N ALA A 1016 -37.29 -10.71 0.39
CA ALA A 1016 -38.61 -10.13 0.20
C ALA A 1016 -39.39 -10.85 -0.90
N ALA A 1017 -38.73 -11.09 -2.05
CA ALA A 1017 -39.26 -11.90 -3.14
C ALA A 1017 -39.66 -13.31 -2.67
N LEU A 1018 -38.81 -13.95 -1.85
CA LEU A 1018 -39.09 -15.25 -1.25
C LEU A 1018 -40.32 -15.19 -0.33
N ASN A 1019 -40.49 -14.12 0.46
CA ASN A 1019 -41.67 -13.90 1.30
C ASN A 1019 -42.96 -13.84 0.49
N LEU A 1020 -42.96 -13.06 -0.61
CA LEU A 1020 -44.10 -12.90 -1.53
C LEU A 1020 -44.53 -14.22 -2.15
N MET A 1021 -43.61 -15.18 -2.28
CA MET A 1021 -43.89 -16.51 -2.82
C MET A 1021 -44.44 -17.52 -1.84
N ILE A 1022 -44.11 -17.37 -0.56
CA ILE A 1022 -44.41 -18.37 0.47
C ILE A 1022 -45.60 -17.94 1.32
N ASN A 1023 -45.80 -16.64 1.56
CA ASN A 1023 -46.87 -16.14 2.44
C ASN A 1023 -48.22 -15.98 1.72
N ASN A 1024 -49.28 -16.44 2.40
CA ASN A 1024 -50.65 -16.40 1.87
C ASN A 1024 -51.27 -14.99 1.83
N ALA A 1025 -50.67 -14.01 2.53
CA ALA A 1025 -51.24 -12.68 2.74
C ALA A 1025 -50.96 -11.67 1.61
N VAL A 1026 -50.03 -11.95 0.69
CA VAL A 1026 -49.58 -10.97 -0.31
C VAL A 1026 -49.91 -11.44 -1.73
N ASP A 1027 -50.42 -10.54 -2.58
CA ASP A 1027 -51.14 -10.83 -3.83
C ASP A 1027 -50.28 -11.37 -5.00
N GLY A 1028 -50.96 -11.96 -5.98
CA GLY A 1028 -50.63 -13.01 -6.95
C GLY A 1028 -49.33 -13.04 -7.75
N ASN A 1029 -48.48 -12.01 -7.80
CA ASN A 1029 -47.86 -11.68 -9.09
C ASN A 1029 -46.33 -11.83 -9.27
N TYR A 1030 -45.53 -12.48 -8.41
CA TYR A 1030 -44.06 -12.55 -8.63
C TYR A 1030 -43.34 -13.86 -8.26
N LEU A 1031 -42.62 -14.51 -9.21
CA LEU A 1031 -41.67 -15.67 -9.15
C LEU A 1031 -42.05 -17.16 -9.53
N LYS A 1032 -41.43 -17.68 -10.62
CA LYS A 1032 -41.28 -19.12 -10.96
C LYS A 1032 -39.81 -19.57 -10.81
N LYS A 1033 -39.55 -20.58 -9.95
CA LYS A 1033 -38.69 -21.77 -10.19
C LYS A 1033 -38.64 -22.71 -8.97
N LYS A 1034 -38.74 -24.01 -9.23
CA LYS A 1034 -39.15 -25.05 -8.26
C LYS A 1034 -38.06 -26.08 -8.00
N THR A 1035 -37.63 -26.09 -6.74
CA THR A 1035 -37.32 -27.24 -5.87
C THR A 1035 -37.19 -26.71 -4.44
N PHE A 1036 -36.45 -25.59 -4.27
CA PHE A 1036 -36.26 -24.87 -3.00
C PHE A 1036 -37.57 -24.30 -2.39
N LEU A 1037 -38.43 -23.65 -3.19
CA LEU A 1037 -39.69 -23.08 -2.71
C LEU A 1037 -40.66 -24.13 -2.15
N THR A 1038 -40.64 -25.35 -2.72
CA THR A 1038 -41.51 -26.44 -2.28
C THR A 1038 -41.12 -26.96 -0.89
N LEU A 1039 -39.83 -26.93 -0.56
CA LEU A 1039 -39.31 -27.37 0.74
C LEU A 1039 -39.68 -26.39 1.87
N LEU A 1040 -39.64 -25.08 1.59
CA LEU A 1040 -40.06 -24.06 2.58
C LEU A 1040 -41.58 -23.90 2.67
N ALA A 1041 -42.33 -24.28 1.64
CA ALA A 1041 -43.80 -24.16 1.56
C ALA A 1041 -44.48 -25.53 1.71
N GLU A 1042 -44.33 -26.20 2.85
CA GLU A 1042 -45.10 -27.43 3.17
C GLU A 1042 -46.63 -27.21 3.29
N ARG A 1043 -47.13 -25.99 3.06
CA ARG A 1043 -48.57 -25.73 2.88
C ARG A 1043 -48.89 -25.45 1.40
N ASN A 1044 -49.44 -26.49 0.76
CA ASN A 1044 -50.16 -26.50 -0.51
C ASN A 1044 -49.36 -26.13 -1.78
N GLN A 1045 -48.73 -27.13 -2.40
CA GLN A 1045 -48.04 -27.02 -3.70
C GLN A 1045 -48.88 -26.38 -4.83
N ALA A 1046 -50.21 -26.38 -4.71
CA ALA A 1046 -51.11 -25.69 -5.63
C ALA A 1046 -50.94 -24.17 -5.56
N TRP A 1047 -50.89 -23.59 -4.36
CA TRP A 1047 -50.74 -22.14 -4.15
C TRP A 1047 -49.50 -21.56 -4.83
N VAL A 1048 -48.35 -22.21 -4.65
CA VAL A 1048 -47.09 -21.81 -5.29
C VAL A 1048 -47.20 -21.87 -6.81
N ARG A 1049 -47.95 -22.84 -7.38
CA ARG A 1049 -48.21 -22.91 -8.84
C ARG A 1049 -49.14 -21.79 -9.29
N ASP A 1050 -50.16 -21.45 -8.51
CA ASP A 1050 -51.16 -20.44 -8.85
C ASP A 1050 -50.55 -19.05 -8.85
N LYS A 1051 -49.77 -18.72 -7.80
CA LYS A 1051 -48.92 -17.54 -7.79
C LYS A 1051 -48.09 -17.52 -9.06
N GLN A 1052 -47.29 -18.56 -9.30
CA GLN A 1052 -46.40 -18.69 -10.47
C GLN A 1052 -47.08 -18.37 -11.80
N ALA A 1053 -48.32 -18.82 -11.98
CA ALA A 1053 -49.09 -18.54 -13.17
C ALA A 1053 -49.46 -17.05 -13.31
N ALA A 1054 -49.91 -16.42 -12.21
CA ALA A 1054 -50.31 -15.00 -12.20
C ALA A 1054 -49.12 -14.05 -12.49
N ILE A 1055 -47.92 -14.41 -12.07
CA ILE A 1055 -46.63 -13.73 -12.36
C ILE A 1055 -46.36 -13.72 -13.85
N LEU A 1056 -46.40 -14.91 -14.45
CA LEU A 1056 -46.19 -15.04 -15.88
C LEU A 1056 -47.25 -14.25 -16.64
N GLN A 1057 -48.49 -14.26 -16.16
CA GLN A 1057 -49.56 -13.47 -16.77
C GLN A 1057 -49.30 -11.96 -16.65
N SER A 1058 -48.77 -11.49 -15.52
CA SER A 1058 -48.39 -10.09 -15.31
C SER A 1058 -47.22 -9.65 -16.17
N LEU A 1059 -46.18 -10.48 -16.31
CA LEU A 1059 -45.07 -10.24 -17.23
C LEU A 1059 -45.53 -10.22 -18.69
N LYS A 1060 -46.46 -11.11 -19.08
CA LYS A 1060 -47.10 -11.08 -20.41
C LYS A 1060 -47.88 -9.79 -20.64
N LYS A 1061 -48.66 -9.33 -19.64
CA LYS A 1061 -49.39 -8.06 -19.72
C LYS A 1061 -48.45 -6.86 -19.82
N LEU A 1062 -47.36 -6.83 -19.05
CA LEU A 1062 -46.34 -5.77 -19.10
C LEU A 1062 -45.67 -5.71 -20.48
N ALA A 1063 -45.39 -6.85 -21.11
CA ALA A 1063 -44.83 -6.90 -22.45
C ALA A 1063 -45.73 -6.26 -23.53
N ALA A 1064 -47.04 -6.23 -23.29
CA ALA A 1064 -48.01 -5.58 -24.17
C ALA A 1064 -48.16 -4.06 -23.93
N THR A 1065 -47.44 -3.49 -22.95
CA THR A 1065 -47.44 -2.05 -22.66
C THR A 1065 -46.25 -1.33 -23.29
N HIS A 1066 -46.38 -0.03 -23.53
CA HIS A 1066 -45.27 0.78 -24.05
C HIS A 1066 -44.27 1.10 -22.92
N LEU A 1067 -43.10 0.46 -22.95
CA LEU A 1067 -42.07 0.59 -21.92
C LEU A 1067 -40.87 1.42 -22.41
N THR A 1068 -40.22 2.13 -21.48
CA THR A 1068 -38.92 2.78 -21.73
C THR A 1068 -37.79 1.75 -21.86
N GLY A 1069 -36.69 2.11 -22.53
CA GLY A 1069 -35.51 1.23 -22.70
C GLY A 1069 -35.04 0.52 -21.41
N PRO A 1070 -34.80 1.23 -20.30
CA PRO A 1070 -34.40 0.59 -19.03
C PRO A 1070 -35.44 -0.40 -18.49
N LYS A 1071 -36.74 -0.10 -18.64
CA LYS A 1071 -37.83 -0.98 -18.19
C LYS A 1071 -37.97 -2.23 -19.06
N ILE A 1072 -37.60 -2.15 -20.33
CA ILE A 1072 -37.52 -3.31 -21.22
C ILE A 1072 -36.39 -4.24 -20.78
N ILE A 1073 -35.21 -3.69 -20.49
CA ILE A 1073 -34.09 -4.50 -19.99
C ILE A 1073 -34.47 -5.18 -18.66
N GLU A 1074 -35.16 -4.48 -17.76
CA GLU A 1074 -35.70 -5.07 -16.52
C GLU A 1074 -36.69 -6.20 -16.80
N LEU A 1075 -37.61 -6.03 -17.77
CA LEU A 1075 -38.53 -7.08 -18.22
C LEU A 1075 -37.78 -8.28 -18.84
N CYS A 1076 -36.75 -8.03 -19.65
CA CYS A 1076 -35.89 -9.07 -20.22
C CYS A 1076 -35.18 -9.86 -19.12
N HIS A 1077 -34.67 -9.19 -18.08
CA HIS A 1077 -34.11 -9.85 -16.89
C HIS A 1077 -35.15 -10.70 -16.17
N CYS A 1078 -36.36 -10.18 -15.93
CA CYS A 1078 -37.44 -10.95 -15.31
C CYS A 1078 -37.76 -12.23 -16.12
N ALA A 1079 -37.94 -12.09 -17.43
CA ALA A 1079 -38.21 -13.23 -18.31
C ALA A 1079 -37.02 -14.21 -18.38
N TYR A 1080 -35.78 -13.71 -18.42
CA TYR A 1080 -34.57 -14.52 -18.33
C TYR A 1080 -34.52 -15.32 -17.02
N GLU A 1081 -34.80 -14.70 -15.87
CA GLU A 1081 -34.77 -15.38 -14.58
C GLU A 1081 -35.79 -16.54 -14.51
N THR A 1082 -36.96 -16.40 -15.16
CA THR A 1082 -37.93 -17.52 -15.24
C THR A 1082 -37.41 -18.72 -16.04
N GLN A 1083 -36.50 -18.51 -16.99
CA GLN A 1083 -36.10 -19.46 -18.05
C GLN A 1083 -37.31 -20.15 -18.74
N ASP A 1084 -38.46 -19.49 -18.76
CA ASP A 1084 -39.66 -19.97 -19.45
C ASP A 1084 -39.58 -19.52 -20.92
N LEU A 1085 -39.30 -20.47 -21.82
CA LEU A 1085 -39.14 -20.21 -23.25
C LEU A 1085 -40.44 -19.69 -23.89
N GLU A 1086 -41.61 -20.06 -23.38
CA GLU A 1086 -42.90 -19.60 -23.91
C GLU A 1086 -43.18 -18.15 -23.48
N LEU A 1087 -42.83 -17.80 -22.24
CA LEU A 1087 -42.84 -16.39 -21.82
C LEU A 1087 -41.85 -15.58 -22.67
N ALA A 1088 -40.62 -16.05 -22.85
CA ALA A 1088 -39.58 -15.35 -23.62
C ALA A 1088 -40.02 -15.12 -25.07
N LYS A 1089 -40.61 -16.14 -25.73
CA LYS A 1089 -41.21 -16.01 -27.06
C LYS A 1089 -42.30 -14.95 -27.10
N HIS A 1090 -43.21 -14.96 -26.13
CA HIS A 1090 -44.30 -13.99 -26.06
C HIS A 1090 -43.79 -12.56 -25.84
N VAL A 1091 -42.84 -12.36 -24.91
CA VAL A 1091 -42.21 -11.05 -24.68
C VAL A 1091 -41.51 -10.58 -25.96
N GLY A 1092 -40.74 -11.46 -26.62
CA GLY A 1092 -40.05 -11.12 -27.86
C GLY A 1092 -40.99 -10.74 -29.00
N SER A 1093 -42.12 -11.45 -29.16
CA SER A 1093 -43.12 -11.14 -30.19
C SER A 1093 -43.86 -9.83 -29.94
N GLN A 1094 -44.14 -9.49 -28.67
CA GLN A 1094 -44.83 -8.25 -28.31
C GLN A 1094 -43.92 -7.03 -28.44
N LEU A 1095 -42.62 -7.16 -28.14
CA LEU A 1095 -41.68 -6.04 -28.21
C LEU A 1095 -41.32 -5.66 -29.65
N ASN A 1096 -41.45 -6.57 -30.63
CA ASN A 1096 -41.18 -6.33 -32.06
C ASN A 1096 -39.95 -5.44 -32.29
N PHE A 1097 -38.84 -5.77 -31.61
CA PHE A 1097 -37.67 -4.94 -31.32
C PHE A 1097 -37.31 -3.93 -32.43
N LYS A 1098 -38.02 -2.80 -32.46
CA LYS A 1098 -37.67 -1.55 -33.14
C LYS A 1098 -37.43 -0.50 -32.06
N TYR A 1099 -36.68 -0.91 -31.04
CA TYR A 1099 -36.48 -0.13 -29.84
C TYR A 1099 -35.18 0.64 -29.94
N GLU A 1100 -35.28 1.89 -29.54
CA GLU A 1100 -34.14 2.80 -29.44
C GLU A 1100 -33.75 2.92 -27.97
N PHE A 1101 -32.68 2.23 -27.61
CA PHE A 1101 -32.06 2.34 -26.29
C PHE A 1101 -31.22 3.61 -26.26
N ARG A 1102 -31.70 4.61 -25.50
CA ARG A 1102 -30.99 5.88 -25.35
C ARG A 1102 -30.49 6.12 -23.95
N ASN A 1103 -29.25 6.59 -23.86
CA ASN A 1103 -28.72 7.25 -22.68
C ASN A 1103 -28.82 6.41 -21.38
N PHE A 1104 -28.56 5.12 -21.40
CA PHE A 1104 -28.30 4.36 -20.16
C PHE A 1104 -27.22 3.31 -20.37
N ARG A 1105 -26.52 2.93 -19.30
CA ARG A 1105 -25.42 1.96 -19.38
C ARG A 1105 -25.97 0.54 -19.48
N LEU A 1106 -25.48 -0.20 -20.48
CA LEU A 1106 -25.74 -1.62 -20.66
C LEU A 1106 -24.53 -2.43 -20.19
N THR A 1107 -24.78 -3.44 -19.35
CA THR A 1107 -23.77 -4.42 -18.93
C THR A 1107 -23.88 -5.70 -19.77
N PRO A 1108 -22.86 -6.58 -19.75
CA PRO A 1108 -22.95 -7.88 -20.41
C PRO A 1108 -24.12 -8.74 -19.90
N LEU A 1109 -24.52 -8.57 -18.63
CA LEU A 1109 -25.72 -9.20 -18.07
C LEU A 1109 -27.01 -8.66 -18.71
N ASP A 1110 -27.12 -7.33 -18.85
CA ASP A 1110 -28.26 -6.67 -19.51
C ASP A 1110 -28.42 -7.17 -20.95
N VAL A 1111 -27.31 -7.25 -21.67
CA VAL A 1111 -27.26 -7.76 -23.04
C VAL A 1111 -27.55 -9.25 -23.12
N SER A 1112 -27.09 -10.05 -22.15
CA SER A 1112 -27.39 -11.50 -22.10
C SER A 1112 -28.89 -11.77 -21.94
N ALA A 1113 -29.56 -11.02 -21.08
CA ALA A 1113 -31.01 -11.11 -20.92
C ALA A 1113 -31.74 -10.68 -22.19
N LEU A 1114 -31.31 -9.59 -22.83
CA LEU A 1114 -31.86 -9.13 -24.10
C LEU A 1114 -31.71 -10.18 -25.22
N VAL A 1115 -30.50 -10.71 -25.40
CA VAL A 1115 -30.16 -11.75 -26.39
C VAL A 1115 -30.99 -13.01 -26.18
N PHE A 1116 -31.22 -13.43 -24.93
CA PHE A 1116 -32.07 -14.57 -24.62
C PHE A 1116 -33.49 -14.39 -25.16
N ILE A 1117 -34.08 -13.21 -24.98
CA ILE A 1117 -35.43 -12.91 -25.50
C ILE A 1117 -35.44 -12.85 -27.02
N ILE A 1118 -34.48 -12.15 -27.62
CA ILE A 1118 -34.38 -12.00 -29.10
C ILE A 1118 -34.23 -13.37 -29.78
N ASN A 1119 -33.39 -14.24 -29.22
CA ASN A 1119 -33.17 -15.58 -29.77
C ASN A 1119 -34.38 -16.52 -29.60
N CYS A 1120 -35.28 -16.23 -28.66
CA CYS A 1120 -36.56 -16.94 -28.53
C CYS A 1120 -37.61 -16.41 -29.53
N GLY A 1121 -37.50 -15.16 -29.97
CA GLY A 1121 -38.38 -14.55 -30.98
C GLY A 1121 -38.21 -15.17 -32.37
N ARG A 1122 -39.24 -15.05 -33.21
CA ARG A 1122 -39.20 -15.51 -34.61
C ARG A 1122 -38.92 -14.40 -35.63
N ASP A 1123 -39.09 -13.14 -35.22
CA ASP A 1123 -39.00 -11.97 -36.10
C ASP A 1123 -37.60 -11.37 -36.11
N LEU A 1124 -37.24 -10.75 -37.24
CA LEU A 1124 -35.99 -10.02 -37.41
C LEU A 1124 -36.03 -8.70 -36.63
N THR A 1125 -34.95 -8.42 -35.90
CA THR A 1125 -34.89 -7.34 -34.89
C THR A 1125 -34.00 -6.17 -35.34
N HIS A 1126 -34.42 -4.97 -34.96
CA HIS A 1126 -33.76 -3.69 -35.20
C HIS A 1126 -33.35 -3.09 -33.86
N LEU A 1127 -32.06 -3.20 -33.53
CA LEU A 1127 -31.53 -2.69 -32.27
C LEU A 1127 -30.79 -1.38 -32.52
N ASP A 1128 -31.20 -0.34 -31.83
CA ASP A 1128 -30.50 0.93 -31.82
C ASP A 1128 -30.04 1.25 -30.39
N PHE A 1129 -28.74 1.40 -30.21
CA PHE A 1129 -28.08 1.70 -28.94
C PHE A 1129 -27.63 3.16 -28.83
N ALA A 1130 -28.25 4.08 -29.59
CA ALA A 1130 -27.93 5.51 -29.65
C ALA A 1130 -27.60 6.12 -28.26
N GLY A 1131 -26.32 6.40 -28.02
CA GLY A 1131 -25.84 7.06 -26.79
C GLY A 1131 -25.76 6.19 -25.53
N CYS A 1132 -25.97 4.86 -25.63
CA CYS A 1132 -25.80 3.92 -24.52
C CYS A 1132 -24.32 3.52 -24.35
N PRO A 1133 -23.63 3.91 -23.25
CA PRO A 1133 -22.29 3.38 -22.99
C PRO A 1133 -22.37 1.87 -22.76
N MET A 1134 -21.50 1.13 -23.46
CA MET A 1134 -21.41 -0.33 -23.40
C MET A 1134 -19.96 -0.76 -23.15
N GLU A 1135 -19.79 -1.86 -22.44
CA GLU A 1135 -18.50 -2.54 -22.34
C GLU A 1135 -18.20 -3.34 -23.60
N LEU A 1136 -16.92 -3.53 -23.94
CA LEU A 1136 -16.52 -4.32 -25.11
C LEU A 1136 -17.06 -5.75 -25.04
N ASP A 1137 -17.19 -6.30 -23.83
CA ASP A 1137 -17.75 -7.63 -23.56
C ASP A 1137 -19.21 -7.78 -23.99
N CYS A 1138 -19.97 -6.68 -24.02
CA CYS A 1138 -21.33 -6.69 -24.54
C CYS A 1138 -21.39 -7.11 -26.01
N LEU A 1139 -20.35 -6.77 -26.79
CA LEU A 1139 -20.27 -7.11 -28.21
C LEU A 1139 -20.07 -8.61 -28.43
N GLU A 1140 -19.37 -9.31 -27.53
CA GLU A 1140 -19.23 -10.76 -27.59
C GLU A 1140 -20.57 -11.46 -27.33
N VAL A 1141 -21.35 -10.94 -26.37
CA VAL A 1141 -22.68 -11.47 -26.06
C VAL A 1141 -23.66 -11.17 -27.20
N LEU A 1142 -23.67 -9.95 -27.74
CA LEU A 1142 -24.47 -9.58 -28.92
C LEU A 1142 -24.16 -10.45 -30.13
N ALA A 1143 -22.92 -10.89 -30.30
CA ALA A 1143 -22.51 -11.77 -31.38
C ALA A 1143 -23.23 -13.13 -31.39
N SER A 1144 -23.85 -13.53 -30.27
CA SER A 1144 -24.63 -14.75 -30.14
C SER A 1144 -26.11 -14.61 -30.56
N CYS A 1145 -26.54 -13.40 -30.96
CA CYS A 1145 -27.87 -13.17 -31.52
C CYS A 1145 -28.00 -13.77 -32.93
N LYS A 1146 -29.13 -14.47 -33.16
CA LYS A 1146 -29.43 -15.13 -34.43
C LYS A 1146 -30.34 -14.30 -35.34
N ASN A 1147 -31.09 -13.35 -34.79
CA ASN A 1147 -32.20 -12.68 -35.47
C ASN A 1147 -32.06 -11.15 -35.55
N ILE A 1148 -30.83 -10.59 -35.57
CA ILE A 1148 -30.62 -9.14 -35.70
C ILE A 1148 -30.41 -8.81 -37.18
N GLU A 1149 -31.28 -7.98 -37.74
CA GLU A 1149 -31.19 -7.52 -39.13
C GLU A 1149 -30.53 -6.14 -39.22
N HIS A 1150 -30.90 -5.23 -38.32
CA HIS A 1150 -30.37 -3.87 -38.26
C HIS A 1150 -29.77 -3.61 -36.87
N LEU A 1151 -28.55 -3.10 -36.85
CA LEU A 1151 -27.84 -2.74 -35.62
C LEU A 1151 -27.33 -1.31 -35.75
N SER A 1152 -27.63 -0.45 -34.78
CA SER A 1152 -27.13 0.92 -34.75
C SER A 1152 -26.43 1.26 -33.46
N PHE A 1153 -25.30 1.94 -33.59
CA PHE A 1153 -24.45 2.47 -32.52
C PHE A 1153 -24.23 3.98 -32.72
N ARG A 1154 -25.26 4.73 -33.10
CA ARG A 1154 -25.18 6.16 -33.39
C ARG A 1154 -24.77 6.98 -32.15
N SER A 1155 -23.47 7.16 -31.97
CA SER A 1155 -22.88 7.92 -30.84
C SER A 1155 -21.39 8.16 -31.08
N ARG A 1156 -20.94 9.39 -30.84
CA ARG A 1156 -19.51 9.75 -30.84
C ARG A 1156 -18.71 9.12 -29.69
N LYS A 1157 -19.36 8.39 -28.77
CA LYS A 1157 -18.71 7.71 -27.62
C LYS A 1157 -18.02 6.40 -27.99
N TYR A 1158 -18.32 5.84 -29.16
CA TYR A 1158 -17.70 4.59 -29.62
C TYR A 1158 -16.45 4.94 -30.41
N GLY A 1159 -15.29 4.75 -29.80
CA GLY A 1159 -13.98 4.97 -30.42
C GLY A 1159 -13.42 3.74 -31.12
N ASP A 1160 -12.16 3.82 -31.54
CA ASP A 1160 -11.49 2.78 -32.34
C ASP A 1160 -11.43 1.42 -31.66
N GLU A 1161 -11.26 1.36 -30.33
CA GLU A 1161 -11.28 0.10 -29.58
C GLU A 1161 -12.64 -0.60 -29.67
N PHE A 1162 -13.73 0.17 -29.60
CA PHE A 1162 -15.08 -0.37 -29.74
C PHE A 1162 -15.33 -0.85 -31.18
N ALA A 1163 -14.90 -0.08 -32.18
CA ALA A 1163 -14.99 -0.48 -33.58
C ALA A 1163 -14.17 -1.75 -33.86
N ALA A 1164 -12.97 -1.87 -33.29
CA ALA A 1164 -12.12 -3.05 -33.39
C ALA A 1164 -12.77 -4.28 -32.74
N ALA A 1165 -13.37 -4.14 -31.55
CA ALA A 1165 -14.12 -5.23 -30.92
C ALA A 1165 -15.38 -5.60 -31.71
N LEU A 1166 -16.11 -4.61 -32.23
CA LEU A 1166 -17.31 -4.81 -33.03
C LEU A 1166 -16.98 -5.57 -34.32
N SER A 1167 -15.88 -5.20 -35.01
CA SER A 1167 -15.45 -5.88 -36.23
C SER A 1167 -15.15 -7.38 -36.04
N LYS A 1168 -14.72 -7.80 -34.84
CA LYS A 1168 -14.52 -9.22 -34.48
C LYS A 1168 -15.85 -9.95 -34.23
N SER A 1169 -16.87 -9.23 -33.77
CA SER A 1169 -18.19 -9.80 -33.44
C SER A 1169 -19.15 -9.81 -34.62
N LEU A 1170 -19.09 -8.83 -35.52
CA LEU A 1170 -19.98 -8.71 -36.68
C LEU A 1170 -20.09 -9.98 -37.54
N PRO A 1171 -18.98 -10.70 -37.88
CA PRO A 1171 -19.06 -11.92 -38.70
C PRO A 1171 -19.89 -13.05 -38.08
N LYS A 1172 -20.13 -13.01 -36.77
CA LYS A 1172 -20.91 -14.01 -36.04
C LYS A 1172 -22.42 -13.73 -36.13
N ILE A 1173 -22.83 -12.49 -36.43
CA ILE A 1173 -24.24 -12.06 -36.55
C ILE A 1173 -24.70 -12.27 -38.00
N LYS A 1174 -25.03 -13.51 -38.34
CA LYS A 1174 -25.30 -13.93 -39.73
C LYS A 1174 -26.50 -13.25 -40.41
N SER A 1175 -27.45 -12.73 -39.63
CA SER A 1175 -28.69 -12.09 -40.13
C SER A 1175 -28.56 -10.59 -40.38
N LEU A 1176 -27.42 -9.98 -40.04
CA LEU A 1176 -27.22 -8.54 -40.12
C LEU A 1176 -27.16 -8.06 -41.58
N LYS A 1177 -28.04 -7.12 -41.94
CA LYS A 1177 -28.11 -6.49 -43.26
C LYS A 1177 -27.72 -5.02 -43.23
N LYS A 1178 -27.87 -4.35 -42.09
CA LYS A 1178 -27.56 -2.92 -41.93
C LYS A 1178 -26.83 -2.66 -40.61
N LEU A 1179 -25.73 -1.92 -40.68
CA LEU A 1179 -24.99 -1.40 -39.53
C LEU A 1179 -24.92 0.13 -39.67
N GLU A 1180 -25.30 0.85 -38.61
CA GLU A 1180 -25.33 2.33 -38.59
C GLU A 1180 -24.57 2.94 -37.41
#